data_AF-A0A2K9B1I4-F1
#
_entry.id   AF-A0A2K9B1I4-F1
#
_cell.length_a   1.000
_cell.length_b   1.000
_cell.length_c   1.000
_cell.angle_alpha   90.00
_cell.angle_beta   90.00
_cell.angle_gamma   90.00
#
_symmetry.space_group_name_H-M   'P 1'
#
loop_
_entity.id
_entity.type
_entity.pdbx_description
1 polymer ?
#
loop_
_entity_poly.entity_id
_entity_poly.type
_entity_poly.pdbx_seq_one_letter_code
_entity_poly.pdbx_strand_id
1 'polypeptide(L)'
;MRLTIYFLLIFALLLPLQVLGNSQSYERFSTESESGFFALCYHDVKPYSLSMHQADEGTVTTRHLVEHFEWLKDNGYTVVSLDEVIKAKSEQKALPEKAVLLTFDDGYRSFYTQIFPLLKLYNYPATFAIVTSWIESSEAVNYGGIKKATDDFLTWQQIREMQQSGLIEIASHSHDMHRGLQANPQGNTQPAAVSREFSSDGYETDSEFEKRIIDDLQTSFDVIKQQTGKAPRAIVWPYGSYSEYTWSLAQSIGFQQSLVLEKGTNTLTNNHIQRHLVSGDPSDIELGLILDPYSYKAPHRAVHIDLDYVYDPDPVQQHKNLSLLLDRVKALNVTHVYLQAFADPDGDGNASALYFPNRHLPVRADLFNRVAWQLKTRSNVKVLAWMPVMAFDLGADVYQRHGVKALTNSGVQPSVNNYQRLSIFDETSRQIIKDIYQDLAKYSQFAGVLFHDDAFLSDFEDVGPEALAYYQSQGLEFESIQELRSELLIDKWTAIKTQALINFTHELADIIRQHNGETVTARNIYAQPVMKTAAKRWFAQDLNLFTENYDFTAVMAMPYMEQAVEPQSWFMDLLKNINKQVGRDKVVIELQAYDWAKNKPVSNTILLEQIKQALLQGFINIAYYPDDFINNHPQLKQIIQGVSTSSFPQRETAYE
;
A
#
# COMPACT_ATOMS: atom_id res chain seq x y z
N MET A 1 -50.28 72.74 -48.97
CA MET A 1 -51.18 71.67 -49.45
C MET A 1 -50.51 70.34 -49.07
N ARG A 2 -50.82 69.69 -47.94
CA ARG A 2 -51.90 68.67 -47.75
C ARG A 2 -51.90 67.65 -48.90
N LEU A 3 -51.82 66.32 -48.78
CA LEU A 3 -52.16 65.31 -47.75
C LEU A 3 -51.50 63.97 -48.24
N THR A 4 -50.74 63.22 -47.43
CA THR A 4 -51.08 61.95 -46.72
C THR A 4 -51.36 60.71 -47.59
N ILE A 5 -50.63 59.60 -47.36
CA ILE A 5 -51.10 58.25 -46.91
C ILE A 5 -49.91 57.27 -46.70
N TYR A 6 -49.70 56.93 -45.41
CA TYR A 6 -49.29 55.68 -44.71
C TYR A 6 -49.01 54.38 -45.51
N PHE A 7 -48.22 53.36 -45.10
CA PHE A 7 -47.20 53.09 -44.05
C PHE A 7 -46.76 51.62 -44.28
N LEU A 8 -45.48 51.30 -44.42
CA LEU A 8 -44.91 49.94 -44.25
C LEU A 8 -43.38 49.98 -44.41
N LEU A 9 -42.64 50.05 -43.31
CA LEU A 9 -41.19 49.93 -43.29
C LEU A 9 -40.78 48.94 -42.19
N ILE A 10 -40.32 47.79 -42.66
CA ILE A 10 -39.83 46.65 -41.88
C ILE A 10 -38.50 47.04 -41.24
N PHE A 11 -38.45 46.99 -39.91
CA PHE A 11 -37.22 47.15 -39.13
C PHE A 11 -36.34 45.91 -39.30
N ALA A 12 -35.14 46.10 -39.87
CA ALA A 12 -34.06 45.12 -39.82
C ALA A 12 -33.40 45.19 -38.44
N LEU A 13 -33.54 44.13 -37.63
CA LEU A 13 -32.92 43.97 -36.33
C LEU A 13 -31.52 43.36 -36.48
N LEU A 14 -30.52 44.11 -36.03
CA LEU A 14 -29.16 43.65 -35.75
C LEU A 14 -29.19 42.56 -34.66
N LEU A 15 -28.87 41.32 -35.02
CA LEU A 15 -28.60 40.24 -34.08
C LEU A 15 -27.09 40.19 -33.77
N PRO A 16 -26.68 40.17 -32.49
CA PRO A 16 -25.28 39.96 -32.13
C PRO A 16 -24.88 38.50 -32.37
N LEU A 17 -23.71 38.28 -32.97
CA LEU A 17 -23.07 36.98 -33.09
C LEU A 17 -22.91 36.37 -31.68
N GLN A 18 -23.62 35.27 -31.41
CA GLN A 18 -23.31 34.39 -30.30
C GLN A 18 -22.03 33.63 -30.63
N VAL A 19 -20.98 33.92 -29.87
CA VAL A 19 -19.81 33.05 -29.78
C VAL A 19 -20.28 31.77 -29.09
N LEU A 20 -20.33 30.66 -29.84
CA LEU A 20 -20.45 29.31 -29.30
C LEU A 20 -19.16 29.00 -28.53
N GLY A 21 -19.09 29.49 -27.29
CA GLY A 21 -18.18 28.96 -26.30
C GLY A 21 -18.70 27.59 -25.90
N ASN A 22 -17.99 26.53 -26.28
CA ASN A 22 -18.09 25.25 -25.60
C ASN A 22 -17.59 25.46 -24.16
N SER A 23 -18.45 26.00 -23.30
CA SER A 23 -18.38 25.70 -21.88
C SER A 23 -18.78 24.23 -21.78
N GLN A 24 -17.80 23.33 -21.79
CA GLN A 24 -17.99 22.05 -21.10
C GLN A 24 -18.29 22.43 -19.65
N SER A 25 -19.58 22.50 -19.34
CA SER A 25 -20.05 22.29 -17.98
C SER A 25 -19.35 21.02 -17.51
N TYR A 26 -18.42 21.17 -16.57
CA TYR A 26 -18.04 20.05 -15.73
C TYR A 26 -19.34 19.58 -15.10
N GLU A 27 -19.94 18.54 -15.68
CA GLU A 27 -20.99 17.80 -15.02
C GLU A 27 -20.38 17.37 -13.69
N ARG A 28 -20.87 17.99 -12.61
CA ARG A 28 -20.82 17.36 -11.29
C ARG A 28 -21.47 16.01 -11.51
N PHE A 29 -20.65 14.98 -11.65
CA PHE A 29 -21.10 13.62 -11.41
C PHE A 29 -21.58 13.61 -9.96
N SER A 30 -22.88 13.82 -9.78
CA SER A 30 -23.59 13.46 -8.58
C SER A 30 -23.59 11.94 -8.54
N THR A 31 -22.51 11.35 -8.03
CA THR A 31 -22.62 10.01 -7.47
C THR A 31 -23.51 10.15 -6.25
N GLU A 32 -24.58 9.37 -6.22
CA GLU A 32 -25.40 9.15 -5.03
C GLU A 32 -24.50 9.09 -3.79
N SER A 33 -24.83 9.87 -2.78
CA SER A 33 -24.04 10.03 -1.57
C SER A 33 -23.88 8.69 -0.86
N GLU A 34 -22.78 7.99 -1.11
CA GLU A 34 -22.25 7.13 -0.06
C GLU A 34 -21.93 8.04 1.13
N SER A 35 -22.64 7.79 2.22
CA SER A 35 -22.60 8.58 3.46
C SER A 35 -21.30 8.32 4.21
N GLY A 36 -20.20 8.81 3.61
CA GLY A 36 -18.87 8.68 4.17
C GLY A 36 -18.55 9.73 5.23
N PHE A 37 -17.46 9.50 5.96
CA PHE A 37 -16.95 10.41 6.97
C PHE A 37 -15.42 10.45 6.98
N PHE A 38 -14.85 11.57 7.42
CA PHE A 38 -13.42 11.67 7.71
C PHE A 38 -13.17 11.35 9.18
N ALA A 39 -12.00 10.80 9.52
CA ALA A 39 -11.56 10.74 10.90
C ALA A 39 -10.20 11.43 11.05
N LEU A 40 -10.05 12.28 12.05
CA LEU A 40 -8.83 13.01 12.35
C LEU A 40 -8.19 12.43 13.61
N CYS A 41 -6.87 12.22 13.57
CA CYS A 41 -6.07 11.73 14.69
C CYS A 41 -5.14 12.83 15.18
N TYR A 42 -5.36 13.27 16.42
CA TYR A 42 -4.53 14.21 17.16
C TYR A 42 -3.82 13.47 18.31
N HIS A 43 -2.71 14.02 18.81
CA HIS A 43 -2.01 13.47 19.98
C HIS A 43 -1.93 14.50 21.10
N ASP A 44 -0.85 15.29 21.15
CA ASP A 44 -0.61 16.29 22.20
C ASP A 44 -0.97 17.70 21.73
N VAL A 45 -1.40 18.55 22.67
CA VAL A 45 -1.73 19.95 22.41
C VAL A 45 -1.04 20.88 23.40
N LYS A 46 -0.27 21.85 22.89
CA LYS A 46 0.51 22.79 23.72
C LYS A 46 0.10 24.26 23.53
N PRO A 47 0.17 25.10 24.58
CA PRO A 47 -0.34 26.48 24.53
C PRO A 47 0.55 27.49 23.79
N TYR A 48 1.82 27.19 23.50
CA TYR A 48 2.77 28.13 22.88
C TYR A 48 3.41 27.55 21.62
N SER A 49 3.94 28.45 20.76
CA SER A 49 4.68 28.08 19.55
C SER A 49 5.82 27.13 19.89
N LEU A 50 5.85 25.99 19.21
CA LEU A 50 6.89 25.00 19.40
C LEU A 50 8.18 25.50 18.73
N SER A 51 9.31 25.48 19.43
CA SER A 51 10.59 25.48 18.71
C SER A 51 10.70 24.15 17.95
N MET A 52 11.36 24.13 16.78
CA MET A 52 11.53 22.90 15.98
C MET A 52 12.17 21.73 16.76
N HIS A 53 12.81 22.01 17.89
CA HIS A 53 13.44 21.01 18.77
C HIS A 53 12.57 20.55 19.95
N GLN A 54 11.36 21.10 20.12
CA GLN A 54 10.44 20.82 21.26
C GLN A 54 9.06 20.30 20.84
N ALA A 55 8.75 20.30 19.55
CA ALA A 55 7.58 19.64 18.99
C ALA A 55 7.88 18.14 18.83
N ASP A 56 7.16 17.27 19.54
CA ASP A 56 7.02 15.91 19.04
C ASP A 56 6.15 15.97 17.78
N GLU A 57 6.39 15.11 16.79
CA GLU A 57 5.78 15.17 15.44
C GLU A 57 4.24 15.24 15.45
N GLY A 58 3.59 14.66 16.49
CA GLY A 58 2.14 14.70 16.72
C GLY A 58 1.60 15.87 17.55
N THR A 59 2.41 16.89 17.85
CA THR A 59 1.98 18.04 18.68
C THR A 59 1.32 19.12 17.83
N VAL A 60 0.15 19.60 18.25
CA VAL A 60 -0.54 20.78 17.67
C VAL A 60 -0.62 21.89 18.71
N THR A 61 -0.63 23.15 18.30
CA THR A 61 -0.83 24.27 19.23
C THR A 61 -2.31 24.46 19.56
N THR A 62 -2.63 24.94 20.77
CA THR A 62 -4.02 25.27 21.13
C THR A 62 -4.65 26.25 20.14
N ARG A 63 -3.86 27.18 19.58
CA ARG A 63 -4.32 28.12 18.55
C ARG A 63 -4.75 27.38 17.28
N HIS A 64 -3.89 26.54 16.70
CA HIS A 64 -4.23 25.82 15.48
C HIS A 64 -5.37 24.83 15.69
N LEU A 65 -5.48 24.19 16.87
CA LEU A 65 -6.64 23.34 17.16
C LEU A 65 -7.96 24.13 17.14
N VAL A 66 -7.97 25.36 17.68
CA VAL A 66 -9.14 26.24 17.60
C VAL A 66 -9.44 26.61 16.16
N GLU A 67 -8.42 26.98 15.38
CA GLU A 67 -8.56 27.29 13.95
C GLU A 67 -9.09 26.07 13.16
N HIS A 68 -8.68 24.84 13.50
CA HIS A 68 -9.22 23.61 12.92
C HIS A 68 -10.70 23.43 13.23
N PHE A 69 -11.12 23.65 14.48
CA PHE A 69 -12.53 23.53 14.87
C PHE A 69 -13.40 24.60 14.20
N GLU A 70 -12.91 25.84 14.14
CA GLU A 70 -13.57 26.94 13.43
C GLU A 70 -13.67 26.63 11.94
N TRP A 71 -12.58 26.16 11.32
CA TRP A 71 -12.57 25.80 9.90
C TRP A 71 -13.56 24.68 9.58
N LEU A 72 -13.61 23.62 10.38
CA LEU A 72 -14.59 22.53 10.21
C LEU A 72 -16.02 23.08 10.24
N LYS A 73 -16.33 23.91 11.24
CA LYS A 73 -17.64 24.55 11.39
C LYS A 73 -17.99 25.44 10.20
N ASP A 74 -17.08 26.33 9.82
CA ASP A 74 -17.29 27.32 8.77
C ASP A 74 -17.40 26.68 7.37
N ASN A 75 -16.80 25.50 7.18
CA ASN A 75 -16.89 24.71 5.95
C ASN A 75 -18.01 23.65 5.96
N GLY A 76 -18.87 23.66 6.99
CA GLY A 76 -20.06 22.83 7.08
C GLY A 76 -19.81 21.36 7.42
N TYR A 77 -18.69 21.04 8.05
CA TYR A 77 -18.45 19.71 8.60
C TYR A 77 -19.25 19.51 9.89
N THR A 78 -19.78 18.29 10.07
CA THR A 78 -20.53 17.90 11.27
C THR A 78 -19.67 16.94 12.08
N VAL A 79 -19.30 17.32 13.31
CA VAL A 79 -18.56 16.43 14.19
C VAL A 79 -19.50 15.36 14.75
N VAL A 80 -19.17 14.09 14.52
CA VAL A 80 -19.96 12.93 14.95
C VAL A 80 -19.19 12.10 15.98
N SER A 81 -19.93 11.48 16.89
CA SER A 81 -19.40 10.55 17.88
C SER A 81 -19.14 9.16 17.27
N LEU A 82 -18.28 8.38 17.92
CA LEU A 82 -18.10 6.97 17.54
C LEU A 82 -19.39 6.16 17.69
N ASP A 83 -20.25 6.51 18.65
CA ASP A 83 -21.55 5.87 18.82
C ASP A 83 -22.46 6.08 17.60
N GLU A 84 -22.49 7.29 17.04
CA GLU A 84 -23.22 7.59 15.81
C GLU A 84 -22.64 6.84 14.61
N VAL A 85 -21.31 6.73 14.49
CA VAL A 85 -20.66 5.93 13.45
C VAL A 85 -21.04 4.45 13.57
N ILE A 86 -20.99 3.88 14.78
CA ILE A 86 -21.36 2.48 15.04
C ILE A 86 -22.83 2.23 14.69
N LYS A 87 -23.74 3.13 15.11
CA LYS A 87 -25.17 3.04 14.81
C LYS A 87 -25.47 3.20 13.32
N ALA A 88 -24.81 4.14 12.65
CA ALA A 88 -24.93 4.31 11.21
C ALA A 88 -24.55 3.02 10.47
N LYS A 89 -23.45 2.38 10.87
CA LYS A 89 -22.99 1.11 10.32
C LYS A 89 -23.95 -0.05 10.59
N SER A 90 -24.46 -0.19 11.82
CA SER A 90 -25.34 -1.31 12.18
C SER A 90 -26.78 -1.14 11.65
N GLU A 91 -27.29 0.08 11.59
CA GLU A 91 -28.65 0.40 11.15
C GLU A 91 -28.74 0.73 9.64
N GLN A 92 -27.60 0.76 8.94
CA GLN A 92 -27.48 1.22 7.55
C GLN A 92 -28.11 2.60 7.33
N LYS A 93 -27.91 3.51 8.29
CA LYS A 93 -28.39 4.89 8.23
C LYS A 93 -27.26 5.82 7.83
N ALA A 94 -27.56 6.79 6.98
CA ALA A 94 -26.60 7.79 6.57
C ALA A 94 -26.16 8.67 7.77
N LEU A 95 -24.84 8.91 7.85
CA LEU A 95 -24.30 10.01 8.64
C LEU A 95 -24.66 11.36 7.99
N PRO A 96 -24.61 12.48 8.76
CA PRO A 96 -24.71 13.81 8.18
C PRO A 96 -23.69 14.03 7.04
N GLU A 97 -24.05 14.86 6.06
CA GLU A 97 -23.07 15.28 5.06
C GLU A 97 -21.85 15.91 5.73
N LYS A 98 -20.66 15.65 5.17
CA LYS A 98 -19.38 16.10 5.71
C LYS A 98 -19.19 15.71 7.19
N ALA A 99 -19.58 14.49 7.56
CA ALA A 99 -19.31 13.96 8.88
C ALA A 99 -17.79 13.86 9.16
N VAL A 100 -17.37 14.23 10.35
CA VAL A 100 -16.00 14.08 10.83
C VAL A 100 -15.96 13.49 12.23
N LEU A 101 -15.18 12.45 12.43
CA LEU A 101 -14.88 11.85 13.73
C LEU A 101 -13.57 12.44 14.26
N LEU A 102 -13.61 13.06 15.45
CA LEU A 102 -12.41 13.52 16.13
C LEU A 102 -11.87 12.43 17.05
N THR A 103 -10.60 12.07 16.86
CA THR A 103 -9.91 11.08 17.68
C THR A 103 -8.62 11.65 18.25
N PHE A 104 -8.30 11.27 19.48
CA PHE A 104 -7.14 11.72 20.22
C PHE A 104 -6.47 10.53 20.90
N ASP A 105 -5.16 10.42 20.81
CA ASP A 105 -4.43 9.22 21.22
C ASP A 105 -3.53 9.47 22.46
N ASP A 106 -2.82 8.44 22.89
CA ASP A 106 -1.75 8.42 23.91
C ASP A 106 -2.10 8.71 25.37
N GLY A 107 -3.26 9.28 25.70
CA GLY A 107 -3.61 9.52 27.10
C GLY A 107 -3.00 10.77 27.73
N TYR A 108 -2.53 11.74 26.92
CA TYR A 108 -1.90 12.96 27.42
C TYR A 108 -2.82 13.84 28.28
N ARG A 109 -2.23 14.46 29.32
CA ARG A 109 -2.93 15.38 30.23
C ARG A 109 -3.44 16.65 29.55
N SER A 110 -2.81 17.06 28.46
CA SER A 110 -3.26 18.16 27.60
C SER A 110 -4.68 17.93 27.09
N PHE A 111 -5.10 16.67 26.89
CA PHE A 111 -6.47 16.35 26.49
C PHE A 111 -7.50 16.87 27.51
N TYR A 112 -7.27 16.65 28.81
CA TYR A 112 -8.18 17.15 29.85
C TYR A 112 -8.06 18.66 30.08
N THR A 113 -6.84 19.21 30.02
CA THR A 113 -6.57 20.59 30.43
C THR A 113 -6.79 21.62 29.32
N GLN A 114 -6.61 21.23 28.05
CA GLN A 114 -6.71 22.12 26.89
C GLN A 114 -7.83 21.70 25.93
N ILE A 115 -7.92 20.42 25.58
CA ILE A 115 -8.80 19.94 24.51
C ILE A 115 -10.25 19.79 25.00
N PHE A 116 -10.47 19.14 26.15
CA PHE A 116 -11.80 18.88 26.70
C PHE A 116 -12.62 20.17 26.98
N PRO A 117 -12.04 21.27 27.50
CA PRO A 117 -12.76 22.55 27.59
C PRO A 117 -13.21 23.08 26.23
N LEU A 118 -12.40 22.93 25.17
CA LEU A 118 -12.77 23.33 23.80
C LEU A 118 -13.87 22.43 23.26
N LEU A 119 -13.76 21.10 23.41
CA LEU A 119 -14.82 20.16 23.00
C LEU A 119 -16.16 20.50 23.67
N LYS A 120 -16.17 20.88 24.95
CA LYS A 120 -17.38 21.38 25.64
C LYS A 120 -17.90 22.70 25.05
N LEU A 121 -17.01 23.64 24.73
CA LEU A 121 -17.39 24.94 24.16
C LEU A 121 -18.06 24.78 22.79
N TYR A 122 -17.55 23.87 21.96
CA TYR A 122 -18.07 23.58 20.63
C TYR A 122 -19.18 22.52 20.61
N ASN A 123 -19.41 21.84 21.74
CA ASN A 123 -20.26 20.64 21.84
C ASN A 123 -19.85 19.55 20.83
N TYR A 124 -18.56 19.32 20.69
CA TYR A 124 -17.99 18.33 19.79
C TYR A 124 -17.72 17.02 20.53
N PRO A 125 -18.30 15.89 20.09
CA PRO A 125 -17.92 14.60 20.62
C PRO A 125 -16.53 14.20 20.14
N ALA A 126 -15.84 13.34 20.91
CA ALA A 126 -14.54 12.80 20.53
C ALA A 126 -14.32 11.38 21.07
N THR A 127 -13.48 10.63 20.37
CA THR A 127 -12.93 9.36 20.86
C THR A 127 -11.54 9.60 21.41
N PHE A 128 -11.28 9.12 22.63
CA PHE A 128 -10.00 9.28 23.28
C PHE A 128 -9.39 7.92 23.62
N ALA A 129 -8.27 7.58 23.00
CA ALA A 129 -7.60 6.30 23.13
C ALA A 129 -6.46 6.39 24.15
N ILE A 130 -6.42 5.46 25.10
CA ILE A 130 -5.45 5.47 26.19
C ILE A 130 -4.63 4.19 26.23
N VAL A 131 -3.33 4.33 26.48
CA VAL A 131 -2.43 3.21 26.78
C VAL A 131 -2.53 2.94 28.28
N THR A 132 -3.12 1.82 28.68
CA THR A 132 -3.48 1.65 30.10
C THR A 132 -2.26 1.52 31.01
N SER A 133 -1.14 0.94 30.54
CA SER A 133 0.11 0.90 31.33
C SER A 133 0.68 2.29 31.60
N TRP A 134 0.50 3.25 30.68
CA TRP A 134 0.99 4.62 30.86
C TRP A 134 0.17 5.39 31.89
N ILE A 135 -1.15 5.20 31.89
CA ILE A 135 -2.07 5.81 32.87
C ILE A 135 -1.82 5.26 34.28
N GLU A 136 -1.45 3.99 34.41
CA GLU A 136 -1.21 3.32 35.70
C GLU A 136 0.24 3.39 36.18
N SER A 137 1.15 3.91 35.36
CA SER A 137 2.57 3.96 35.67
C SER A 137 2.87 4.87 36.86
N SER A 138 3.67 4.37 37.80
CA SER A 138 4.31 5.16 38.86
C SER A 138 5.70 5.67 38.47
N GLU A 139 6.19 5.29 37.30
CA GLU A 139 7.49 5.66 36.76
C GLU A 139 7.36 6.44 35.44
N ALA A 140 8.44 7.10 35.03
CA ALA A 140 8.48 7.80 33.75
C ALA A 140 8.27 6.83 32.58
N VAL A 141 7.36 7.18 31.68
CA VAL A 141 7.03 6.38 30.49
C VAL A 141 8.06 6.61 29.40
N ASN A 142 8.49 5.56 28.72
CA ASN A 142 9.36 5.68 27.56
C ASN A 142 8.53 5.83 26.28
N TYR A 143 8.53 7.03 25.70
CA TYR A 143 7.87 7.36 24.45
C TYR A 143 8.91 7.51 23.34
N GLY A 144 9.12 6.48 22.52
CA GLY A 144 10.04 6.56 21.38
C GLY A 144 11.49 6.91 21.76
N GLY A 145 11.94 6.55 22.95
CA GLY A 145 13.27 6.91 23.49
C GLY A 145 13.28 8.15 24.37
N ILE A 146 12.16 8.88 24.45
CA ILE A 146 11.98 10.08 25.28
C ILE A 146 11.26 9.69 26.57
N LYS A 147 11.84 10.02 27.73
CA LYS A 147 11.18 9.83 29.03
C LYS A 147 10.14 10.92 29.27
N LYS A 148 8.88 10.54 29.36
CA LYS A 148 7.74 11.39 29.74
C LYS A 148 7.44 11.19 31.23
N ALA A 149 7.17 12.29 31.93
CA ALA A 149 6.82 12.22 33.35
C ALA A 149 5.42 11.61 33.50
N THR A 150 5.14 10.99 34.65
CA THR A 150 3.79 10.49 34.96
C THR A 150 2.73 11.59 34.89
N ASP A 151 3.10 12.82 35.26
CA ASP A 151 2.23 14.01 35.23
C ASP A 151 1.93 14.52 33.82
N ASP A 152 2.60 13.99 32.78
CA ASP A 152 2.29 14.26 31.37
C ASP A 152 1.04 13.48 30.90
N PHE A 153 0.60 12.47 31.66
CA PHE A 153 -0.55 11.63 31.36
C PHE A 153 -1.72 11.89 32.30
N LEU A 154 -2.89 11.39 31.93
CA LEU A 154 -4.12 11.56 32.70
C LEU A 154 -4.21 10.61 33.88
N THR A 155 -5.05 11.00 34.84
CA THR A 155 -5.51 10.13 35.91
C THR A 155 -6.86 9.50 35.57
N TRP A 156 -7.16 8.35 36.16
CA TRP A 156 -8.49 7.71 36.05
C TRP A 156 -9.63 8.60 36.53
N GLN A 157 -9.38 9.51 37.49
CA GLN A 157 -10.38 10.49 37.93
C GLN A 157 -10.76 11.45 36.79
N GLN A 158 -9.78 12.00 36.08
CA GLN A 158 -10.02 12.88 34.93
C GLN A 158 -10.71 12.15 33.79
N ILE A 159 -10.30 10.91 33.51
CA ILE A 159 -10.93 10.05 32.49
C ILE A 159 -12.42 9.82 32.79
N ARG A 160 -12.76 9.50 34.05
CA ARG A 160 -14.17 9.34 34.47
C ARG A 160 -14.97 10.62 34.31
N GLU A 161 -14.42 11.77 34.70
CA GLU A 161 -15.10 13.06 34.54
C GLU A 161 -15.42 13.35 33.07
N MET A 162 -14.44 13.14 32.19
CA MET A 162 -14.64 13.33 30.75
C MET A 162 -15.68 12.38 30.18
N GLN A 163 -15.66 11.10 30.55
CA GLN A 163 -16.65 10.13 30.10
C GLN A 163 -18.07 10.46 30.61
N GLN A 164 -18.20 10.94 31.86
CA GLN A 164 -19.48 11.34 32.46
C GLN A 164 -20.12 12.57 31.79
N SER A 165 -19.33 13.38 31.08
CA SER A 165 -19.86 14.51 30.30
C SER A 165 -20.78 14.07 29.15
N GLY A 166 -20.66 12.81 28.71
CA GLY A 166 -21.36 12.29 27.53
C GLY A 166 -20.73 12.68 26.19
N LEU A 167 -19.69 13.53 26.18
CA LEU A 167 -19.00 13.94 24.95
C LEU A 167 -17.86 12.98 24.56
N ILE A 168 -17.22 12.33 25.53
CA ILE A 168 -15.97 11.60 25.32
C ILE A 168 -16.19 10.10 25.44
N GLU A 169 -15.92 9.38 24.35
CA GLU A 169 -15.80 7.92 24.33
C GLU A 169 -14.36 7.53 24.67
N ILE A 170 -14.17 6.58 25.60
CA ILE A 170 -12.84 6.05 25.94
C ILE A 170 -12.59 4.77 25.14
N ALA A 171 -11.51 4.78 24.35
CA ALA A 171 -11.04 3.64 23.56
C ALA A 171 -9.76 3.04 24.15
N SER A 172 -9.46 1.79 23.81
CA SER A 172 -8.17 1.18 24.11
C SER A 172 -7.13 1.65 23.09
N HIS A 173 -5.92 1.96 23.56
CA HIS A 173 -4.72 2.07 22.75
C HIS A 173 -3.71 0.99 23.14
N SER A 174 -4.21 -0.21 23.44
CA SER A 174 -3.51 -1.35 24.06
C SER A 174 -3.14 -1.14 25.53
N HIS A 175 -2.67 -2.20 26.19
CA HIS A 175 -2.11 -2.09 27.54
C HIS A 175 -0.66 -1.62 27.47
N ASP A 176 0.21 -2.34 26.75
CA ASP A 176 1.65 -2.10 26.63
C ASP A 176 2.21 -2.42 25.22
N MET A 177 1.36 -2.44 24.19
CA MET A 177 1.83 -2.61 22.79
C MET A 177 2.26 -1.29 22.13
N HIS A 178 2.10 -0.14 22.80
CA HIS A 178 2.64 1.15 22.32
C HIS A 178 4.16 1.26 22.55
N ARG A 179 4.89 0.28 22.04
CA ARG A 179 6.35 0.23 22.06
C ARG A 179 6.84 -0.53 20.85
N GLY A 180 8.13 -0.35 20.57
CA GLY A 180 8.80 -1.24 19.66
C GLY A 180 9.41 -2.43 20.40
N LEU A 181 9.43 -3.59 19.74
CA LEU A 181 10.16 -4.77 20.18
C LEU A 181 11.21 -5.14 19.14
N GLN A 182 12.27 -5.87 19.53
CA GLN A 182 13.25 -6.36 18.57
C GLN A 182 12.60 -7.42 17.68
N ALA A 183 12.51 -7.18 16.38
CA ALA A 183 11.77 -8.02 15.44
C ALA A 183 12.66 -8.77 14.43
N ASN A 184 13.98 -8.73 14.61
CA ASN A 184 14.95 -9.49 13.82
C ASN A 184 16.29 -9.62 14.56
N PRO A 185 17.17 -10.56 14.15
CA PRO A 185 18.49 -10.76 14.76
C PRO A 185 19.43 -9.54 14.68
N GLN A 186 19.18 -8.60 13.76
CA GLN A 186 20.03 -7.42 13.59
C GLN A 186 19.59 -6.22 14.44
N GLY A 187 18.57 -6.38 15.28
CA GLY A 187 18.19 -5.40 16.29
C GLY A 187 17.23 -4.32 15.78
N ASN A 188 16.46 -4.55 14.71
CA ASN A 188 15.42 -3.59 14.35
C ASN A 188 14.24 -3.67 15.30
N THR A 189 13.85 -2.50 15.78
CA THR A 189 12.73 -2.33 16.68
C THR A 189 11.47 -1.99 15.87
N GLN A 190 10.42 -2.81 15.98
CA GLN A 190 9.18 -2.71 15.19
C GLN A 190 7.92 -2.75 16.09
N PRO A 191 6.76 -2.24 15.63
CA PRO A 191 5.51 -2.20 16.39
C PRO A 191 5.13 -3.54 16.99
N ALA A 192 4.93 -3.57 18.31
CA ALA A 192 4.69 -4.81 19.04
C ALA A 192 3.38 -5.52 18.64
N ALA A 193 2.38 -4.78 18.19
CA ALA A 193 1.06 -5.33 17.83
C ALA A 193 1.12 -6.29 16.63
N VAL A 194 2.08 -6.12 15.71
CA VAL A 194 2.13 -6.86 14.43
C VAL A 194 3.44 -7.60 14.20
N SER A 195 4.42 -7.44 15.09
CA SER A 195 5.75 -8.01 14.92
C SER A 195 5.97 -9.18 15.86
N ARG A 196 6.64 -10.22 15.36
CA ARG A 196 7.17 -11.31 16.19
C ARG A 196 8.43 -10.85 16.90
N GLU A 197 8.52 -11.10 18.19
CA GLU A 197 9.74 -10.78 18.93
C GLU A 197 10.88 -11.73 18.54
N PHE A 198 12.10 -11.19 18.42
CA PHE A 198 13.32 -11.96 18.27
C PHE A 198 14.12 -11.87 19.56
N SER A 199 14.39 -13.02 20.18
CA SER A 199 15.13 -13.16 21.43
C SER A 199 16.35 -14.06 21.24
N SER A 200 17.05 -14.40 22.34
CA SER A 200 18.11 -15.41 22.31
C SER A 200 17.64 -16.80 21.87
N ASP A 201 16.36 -17.09 22.04
CA ASP A 201 15.75 -18.38 21.66
C ASP A 201 15.23 -18.38 20.21
N GLY A 202 15.40 -17.28 19.49
CA GLY A 202 14.96 -17.10 18.11
C GLY A 202 13.69 -16.25 18.02
N TYR A 203 12.95 -16.44 16.92
CA TYR A 203 11.66 -15.77 16.73
C TYR A 203 10.57 -16.38 17.61
N GLU A 204 9.74 -15.50 18.16
CA GLU A 204 8.49 -15.82 18.85
C GLU A 204 7.62 -16.74 18.00
N THR A 205 7.15 -17.83 18.60
CA THR A 205 6.29 -18.82 17.95
C THR A 205 4.87 -18.29 17.72
N ASP A 206 4.09 -18.95 16.85
CA ASP A 206 2.70 -18.57 16.59
C ASP A 206 1.87 -18.48 17.89
N SER A 207 2.02 -19.45 18.79
CA SER A 207 1.28 -19.50 20.05
C SER A 207 1.71 -18.43 21.05
N GLU A 208 3.00 -18.09 21.11
CA GLU A 208 3.50 -17.04 22.00
C GLU A 208 3.02 -15.66 21.55
N PHE A 209 3.10 -15.40 20.23
CA PHE A 209 2.56 -14.18 19.62
C PHE A 209 1.08 -14.01 19.93
N GLU A 210 0.26 -15.04 19.63
CA GLU A 210 -1.19 -14.98 19.89
C GLU A 210 -1.47 -14.69 21.36
N LYS A 211 -0.80 -15.41 22.27
CA LYS A 211 -0.95 -15.22 23.71
C LYS A 211 -0.60 -13.79 24.13
N ARG A 212 0.52 -13.25 23.66
CA ARG A 212 0.96 -11.89 24.00
C ARG A 212 -0.06 -10.83 23.55
N ILE A 213 -0.58 -10.96 22.33
CA ILE A 213 -1.60 -10.02 21.81
C ILE A 213 -2.91 -10.13 22.60
N ILE A 214 -3.38 -11.35 22.89
CA ILE A 214 -4.62 -11.56 23.67
C ILE A 214 -4.47 -11.02 25.09
N ASP A 215 -3.38 -11.38 25.79
CA ASP A 215 -3.17 -10.97 27.18
C ASP A 215 -3.14 -9.45 27.31
N ASP A 216 -2.46 -8.76 26.39
CA ASP A 216 -2.38 -7.29 26.37
C ASP A 216 -3.76 -6.63 26.13
N LEU A 217 -4.44 -7.04 25.06
CA LEU A 217 -5.73 -6.49 24.69
C LEU A 217 -6.79 -6.75 25.76
N GLN A 218 -6.81 -7.96 26.34
CA GLN A 218 -7.71 -8.33 27.42
C GLN A 218 -7.45 -7.48 28.66
N THR A 219 -6.18 -7.26 29.02
CA THR A 219 -5.80 -6.39 30.14
C THR A 219 -6.30 -4.96 29.91
N SER A 220 -6.09 -4.40 28.72
CA SER A 220 -6.57 -3.05 28.39
C SER A 220 -8.11 -2.96 28.47
N PHE A 221 -8.80 -3.99 27.99
CA PHE A 221 -10.26 -4.08 28.00
C PHE A 221 -10.81 -4.10 29.42
N ASP A 222 -10.26 -4.96 30.28
CA ASP A 222 -10.70 -5.13 31.66
C ASP A 222 -10.39 -3.92 32.52
N VAL A 223 -9.19 -3.33 32.40
CA VAL A 223 -8.80 -2.12 33.14
C VAL A 223 -9.72 -0.95 32.80
N ILE A 224 -9.98 -0.68 31.51
CA ILE A 224 -10.89 0.40 31.10
C ILE A 224 -12.31 0.14 31.63
N LYS A 225 -12.79 -1.10 31.51
CA LYS A 225 -14.12 -1.49 32.01
C LYS A 225 -14.24 -1.30 33.52
N GLN A 226 -13.23 -1.71 34.28
CA GLN A 226 -13.19 -1.57 35.73
C GLN A 226 -13.15 -0.10 36.16
N GLN A 227 -12.30 0.71 35.50
CA GLN A 227 -12.04 2.09 35.92
C GLN A 227 -13.12 3.07 35.50
N THR A 228 -13.85 2.78 34.42
CA THR A 228 -14.87 3.67 33.85
C THR A 228 -16.30 3.15 33.98
N GLY A 229 -16.48 1.85 34.24
CA GLY A 229 -17.79 1.19 34.24
C GLY A 229 -18.31 0.84 32.85
N LYS A 230 -17.57 1.17 31.77
CA LYS A 230 -17.91 0.83 30.38
C LYS A 230 -16.73 0.11 29.72
N ALA A 231 -17.02 -1.01 29.07
CA ALA A 231 -16.03 -1.69 28.26
C ALA A 231 -15.67 -0.85 27.02
N PRO A 232 -14.40 -0.77 26.62
CA PRO A 232 -14.02 -0.06 25.41
C PRO A 232 -14.61 -0.79 24.19
N ARG A 233 -15.22 -0.03 23.27
CA ARG A 233 -15.76 -0.57 22.02
C ARG A 233 -14.76 -0.54 20.88
N ALA A 234 -13.71 0.29 21.00
CA ALA A 234 -12.70 0.48 19.97
C ALA A 234 -11.30 0.15 20.47
N ILE A 235 -10.51 -0.46 19.58
CA ILE A 235 -9.06 -0.48 19.65
C ILE A 235 -8.53 0.52 18.62
N VAL A 236 -7.71 1.45 19.08
CA VAL A 236 -6.87 2.28 18.23
C VAL A 236 -5.50 1.61 18.20
N TRP A 237 -4.98 1.28 17.02
CA TRP A 237 -3.73 0.54 16.93
C TRP A 237 -2.52 1.46 17.10
N PRO A 238 -1.59 1.18 18.04
CA PRO A 238 -0.34 1.91 18.16
C PRO A 238 0.40 2.02 16.82
N TYR A 239 0.92 3.21 16.51
CA TYR A 239 1.56 3.52 15.23
C TYR A 239 0.67 3.31 13.99
N GLY A 240 -0.65 3.12 14.17
CA GLY A 240 -1.57 2.68 13.12
C GLY A 240 -1.29 1.27 12.58
N SER A 241 -0.43 0.49 13.25
CA SER A 241 0.04 -0.81 12.75
C SER A 241 -0.86 -1.94 13.24
N TYR A 242 -1.48 -2.65 12.30
CA TYR A 242 -2.46 -3.70 12.56
C TYR A 242 -2.33 -4.84 11.53
N SER A 243 -2.99 -5.96 11.82
CA SER A 243 -3.27 -7.00 10.84
C SER A 243 -4.68 -7.56 11.02
N GLU A 244 -5.23 -8.23 10.00
CA GLU A 244 -6.54 -8.88 10.13
C GLU A 244 -6.52 -9.97 11.21
N TYR A 245 -5.38 -10.64 11.40
CA TYR A 245 -5.23 -11.62 12.48
C TYR A 245 -5.30 -10.95 13.85
N THR A 246 -4.54 -9.88 14.12
CA THR A 246 -4.60 -9.18 15.40
C THR A 246 -5.97 -8.55 15.65
N TRP A 247 -6.63 -8.11 14.58
CA TRP A 247 -8.01 -7.64 14.65
C TRP A 247 -8.98 -8.76 15.04
N SER A 248 -8.88 -9.95 14.44
CA SER A 248 -9.69 -11.11 14.83
C SER A 248 -9.54 -11.47 16.31
N LEU A 249 -8.32 -11.35 16.87
CA LEU A 249 -8.05 -11.58 18.29
C LEU A 249 -8.74 -10.50 19.15
N ALA A 250 -8.67 -9.22 18.76
CA ALA A 250 -9.39 -8.14 19.42
C ALA A 250 -10.92 -8.34 19.38
N GLN A 251 -11.47 -8.81 18.26
CA GLN A 251 -12.89 -9.12 18.15
C GLN A 251 -13.29 -10.25 19.11
N SER A 252 -12.45 -11.26 19.29
CA SER A 252 -12.73 -12.38 20.20
C SER A 252 -12.85 -11.95 21.68
N ILE A 253 -12.18 -10.85 22.05
CA ILE A 253 -12.25 -10.24 23.39
C ILE A 253 -13.52 -9.39 23.56
N GLY A 254 -13.99 -8.75 22.48
CA GLY A 254 -15.22 -7.94 22.48
C GLY A 254 -15.07 -6.55 21.87
N PHE A 255 -13.93 -6.22 21.26
CA PHE A 255 -13.79 -4.98 20.50
C PHE A 255 -14.69 -5.00 19.25
N GLN A 256 -15.33 -3.86 18.95
CA GLN A 256 -16.30 -3.72 17.86
C GLN A 256 -15.76 -2.87 16.70
N GLN A 257 -14.82 -1.96 16.99
CA GLN A 257 -14.23 -1.05 16.01
C GLN A 257 -12.71 -1.11 16.07
N SER A 258 -12.08 -1.05 14.89
CA SER A 258 -10.64 -0.96 14.69
C SER A 258 -10.33 0.39 14.05
N LEU A 259 -9.43 1.17 14.64
CA LEU A 259 -9.04 2.50 14.17
C LEU A 259 -7.55 2.48 13.79
N VAL A 260 -7.21 2.90 12.57
CA VAL A 260 -5.88 2.79 11.96
C VAL A 260 -5.40 4.14 11.40
N LEU A 261 -4.15 4.23 10.92
CA LEU A 261 -3.58 5.44 10.30
C LEU A 261 -3.42 5.27 8.79
N GLU A 262 -4.55 5.27 8.10
CA GLU A 262 -4.62 5.20 6.63
C GLU A 262 -5.21 6.47 6.07
N LYS A 263 -4.83 6.81 4.83
CA LYS A 263 -5.36 7.97 4.12
C LYS A 263 -6.60 7.55 3.34
N GLY A 264 -7.72 8.19 3.59
CA GLY A 264 -8.93 7.98 2.80
C GLY A 264 -10.18 8.54 3.45
N THR A 265 -11.29 8.45 2.72
CA THR A 265 -12.62 8.70 3.26
C THR A 265 -13.19 7.36 3.74
N ASN A 266 -13.79 7.35 4.93
CA ASN A 266 -14.47 6.16 5.44
C ASN A 266 -15.86 6.07 4.85
N THR A 267 -16.29 4.87 4.48
CA THR A 267 -17.67 4.47 4.22
C THR A 267 -18.16 3.60 5.38
N LEU A 268 -19.47 3.35 5.42
CA LEU A 268 -20.05 2.47 6.43
C LEU A 268 -19.65 0.99 6.27
N THR A 269 -19.02 0.62 5.15
CA THR A 269 -18.58 -0.76 4.87
C THR A 269 -17.13 -1.04 5.24
N ASN A 270 -16.32 -0.02 5.56
CA ASN A 270 -14.93 -0.23 5.98
C ASN A 270 -14.84 -1.15 7.20
N ASN A 271 -13.91 -2.12 7.16
CA ASN A 271 -13.59 -2.97 8.31
C ASN A 271 -12.82 -2.21 9.40
N HIS A 272 -12.03 -1.21 8.99
CA HIS A 272 -11.25 -0.35 9.88
C HIS A 272 -11.53 1.11 9.59
N ILE A 273 -11.68 1.90 10.63
CA ILE A 273 -11.83 3.35 10.53
C ILE A 273 -10.45 3.95 10.24
N GLN A 274 -10.28 4.45 9.03
CA GLN A 274 -9.09 5.14 8.53
C GLN A 274 -9.03 6.56 9.09
N ARG A 275 -7.90 6.92 9.69
CA ARG A 275 -7.71 8.23 10.31
C ARG A 275 -6.54 8.97 9.67
N HIS A 276 -6.76 10.25 9.39
CA HIS A 276 -5.72 11.16 8.95
C HIS A 276 -4.92 11.65 10.16
N LEU A 277 -3.62 11.35 10.17
CA LEU A 277 -2.70 11.84 11.18
C LEU A 277 -2.50 13.35 11.03
N VAL A 278 -2.87 14.11 12.05
CA VAL A 278 -2.59 15.55 12.15
C VAL A 278 -1.22 15.70 12.80
N SER A 279 -0.22 16.07 12.00
CA SER A 279 1.18 16.18 12.42
C SER A 279 1.82 17.48 11.91
N GLY A 280 2.83 17.96 12.63
CA GLY A 280 3.58 19.15 12.24
C GLY A 280 2.86 20.49 12.46
N ASP A 281 1.86 20.52 13.36
CA ASP A 281 1.10 21.74 13.70
C ASP A 281 0.49 22.47 12.47
N PRO A 282 -0.30 21.78 11.63
CA PRO A 282 -0.73 22.31 10.33
C PRO A 282 -1.70 23.49 10.51
N SER A 283 -1.68 24.40 9.55
CA SER A 283 -2.68 25.47 9.40
C SER A 283 -4.07 24.93 9.03
N ASP A 284 -5.07 25.80 9.06
CA ASP A 284 -6.43 25.52 8.60
C ASP A 284 -6.51 25.21 7.09
N ILE A 285 -5.67 25.86 6.27
CA ILE A 285 -5.54 25.55 4.83
C ILE A 285 -5.01 24.13 4.62
N GLU A 286 -3.97 23.76 5.37
CA GLU A 286 -3.39 22.41 5.30
C GLU A 286 -4.37 21.34 5.79
N LEU A 287 -5.16 21.64 6.83
CA LEU A 287 -6.28 20.78 7.24
C LEU A 287 -7.31 20.61 6.10
N GLY A 288 -7.63 21.69 5.38
CA GLY A 288 -8.51 21.63 4.23
C GLY A 288 -7.98 20.72 3.12
N LEU A 289 -6.67 20.68 2.90
CA LEU A 289 -6.04 19.75 1.94
C LEU A 289 -6.08 18.29 2.43
N ILE A 290 -5.95 18.06 3.74
CA ILE A 290 -6.12 16.73 4.34
C ILE A 290 -7.54 16.21 4.12
N LEU A 291 -8.54 17.09 4.24
CA LEU A 291 -9.97 16.77 4.12
C LEU A 291 -10.52 16.92 2.70
N ASP A 292 -9.67 17.16 1.70
CA ASP A 292 -10.07 17.21 0.29
C ASP A 292 -10.13 15.78 -0.29
N PRO A 293 -11.34 15.25 -0.60
CA PRO A 293 -11.48 13.94 -1.21
C PRO A 293 -10.88 13.87 -2.62
N TYR A 294 -10.61 15.02 -3.25
CA TYR A 294 -9.95 15.14 -4.54
C TYR A 294 -8.47 15.49 -4.42
N SER A 295 -7.89 15.42 -3.21
CA SER A 295 -6.49 15.75 -3.00
C SER A 295 -5.57 14.90 -3.90
N TYR A 296 -4.46 15.52 -4.29
CA TYR A 296 -3.46 14.99 -5.21
C TYR A 296 -3.07 13.54 -4.87
N LYS A 297 -3.41 12.58 -5.76
CA LYS A 297 -2.85 11.22 -5.69
C LYS A 297 -1.35 11.30 -5.92
N ALA A 298 -0.58 11.04 -4.87
CA ALA A 298 0.87 11.01 -4.98
C ALA A 298 1.30 10.01 -6.06
N PRO A 299 2.19 10.38 -6.99
CA PRO A 299 2.62 9.50 -8.06
C PRO A 299 3.36 8.27 -7.51
N HIS A 300 3.15 7.13 -8.15
CA HIS A 300 3.87 5.91 -7.88
C HIS A 300 5.25 5.98 -8.54
N ARG A 301 6.25 6.46 -7.78
CA ARG A 301 7.66 6.51 -8.17
C ARG A 301 8.37 5.36 -7.48
N ALA A 302 8.77 4.36 -8.24
CA ALA A 302 9.37 3.14 -7.69
C ALA A 302 10.78 2.89 -8.21
N VAL A 303 11.53 2.11 -7.46
CA VAL A 303 12.82 1.55 -7.85
C VAL A 303 12.86 0.08 -7.43
N HIS A 304 13.35 -0.78 -8.31
CA HIS A 304 13.56 -2.19 -7.99
C HIS A 304 14.96 -2.40 -7.43
N ILE A 305 15.02 -3.06 -6.26
CA ILE A 305 16.25 -3.33 -5.53
C ILE A 305 16.42 -4.84 -5.36
N ASP A 306 17.52 -5.36 -5.90
CA ASP A 306 17.96 -6.73 -5.68
C ASP A 306 18.64 -6.85 -4.31
N LEU A 307 18.11 -7.70 -3.42
CA LEU A 307 18.80 -8.04 -2.18
C LEU A 307 20.06 -8.87 -2.44
N ASP A 308 20.16 -9.50 -3.60
CA ASP A 308 21.40 -10.10 -4.09
C ASP A 308 22.57 -9.09 -4.13
N TYR A 309 22.31 -7.79 -4.34
CA TYR A 309 23.34 -6.73 -4.31
C TYR A 309 23.58 -6.19 -2.90
N VAL A 310 22.61 -6.32 -1.99
CA VAL A 310 22.80 -5.92 -0.58
C VAL A 310 23.60 -6.98 0.16
N TYR A 311 23.27 -8.25 -0.07
CA TYR A 311 23.85 -9.41 0.58
C TYR A 311 25.37 -9.46 0.39
N ASP A 312 26.08 -9.74 1.48
CA ASP A 312 27.50 -10.06 1.47
C ASP A 312 27.77 -11.07 2.58
N PRO A 313 28.60 -12.11 2.35
CA PRO A 313 28.98 -13.04 3.42
C PRO A 313 29.71 -12.37 4.58
N ASP A 314 30.38 -11.22 4.36
CA ASP A 314 30.89 -10.37 5.44
C ASP A 314 29.79 -9.42 5.95
N PRO A 315 29.32 -9.57 7.21
CA PRO A 315 28.27 -8.72 7.76
C PRO A 315 28.67 -7.24 7.83
N VAL A 316 29.97 -6.91 7.89
CA VAL A 316 30.46 -5.52 7.84
C VAL A 316 30.27 -4.94 6.44
N GLN A 317 30.59 -5.70 5.40
CA GLN A 317 30.38 -5.27 4.01
C GLN A 317 28.89 -5.20 3.67
N GLN A 318 28.08 -6.18 4.10
CA GLN A 318 26.62 -6.15 3.95
C GLN A 318 26.01 -4.89 4.59
N HIS A 319 26.52 -4.48 5.75
CA HIS A 319 26.08 -3.23 6.40
C HIS A 319 26.45 -1.98 5.60
N LYS A 320 27.62 -1.96 4.95
CA LYS A 320 28.02 -0.86 4.06
C LYS A 320 27.13 -0.82 2.82
N ASN A 321 26.85 -1.97 2.20
CA ASN A 321 25.96 -2.07 1.04
C ASN A 321 24.56 -1.52 1.39
N LEU A 322 24.00 -1.97 2.53
CA LEU A 322 22.72 -1.45 3.02
C LEU A 322 22.76 0.06 3.28
N SER A 323 23.86 0.59 3.84
CA SER A 323 23.98 2.03 4.07
C SER A 323 23.99 2.83 2.77
N LEU A 324 24.70 2.36 1.74
CA LEU A 324 24.71 2.97 0.42
C LEU A 324 23.32 2.97 -0.22
N LEU A 325 22.59 1.85 -0.12
CA LEU A 325 21.22 1.75 -0.59
C LEU A 325 20.30 2.77 0.09
N LEU A 326 20.37 2.87 1.42
CA LEU A 326 19.52 3.80 2.19
C LEU A 326 19.80 5.26 1.85
N ASP A 327 21.08 5.64 1.75
CA ASP A 327 21.47 6.99 1.36
C ASP A 327 20.97 7.32 -0.06
N ARG A 328 21.07 6.35 -0.98
CA ARG A 328 20.60 6.51 -2.35
C ARG A 328 19.08 6.64 -2.45
N VAL A 329 18.31 5.75 -1.82
CA VAL A 329 16.83 5.80 -1.86
C VAL A 329 16.32 7.09 -1.22
N LYS A 330 16.90 7.50 -0.08
CA LYS A 330 16.59 8.78 0.55
C LYS A 330 16.88 9.97 -0.37
N ALA A 331 18.00 9.95 -1.08
CA ALA A 331 18.36 11.01 -2.03
C ALA A 331 17.46 11.02 -3.27
N LEU A 332 17.03 9.86 -3.78
CA LEU A 332 16.11 9.75 -4.90
C LEU A 332 14.73 10.36 -4.58
N ASN A 333 14.29 10.23 -3.32
CA ASN A 333 12.96 10.65 -2.86
C ASN A 333 11.83 10.08 -3.74
N VAL A 334 11.95 8.78 -4.00
CA VAL A 334 10.91 7.92 -4.59
C VAL A 334 9.83 7.62 -3.55
N THR A 335 8.65 7.18 -3.98
CA THR A 335 7.56 6.82 -3.05
C THR A 335 7.56 5.35 -2.69
N HIS A 336 8.10 4.49 -3.55
CA HIS A 336 8.08 3.05 -3.39
C HIS A 336 9.45 2.41 -3.67
N VAL A 337 9.70 1.28 -3.03
CA VAL A 337 10.78 0.35 -3.38
C VAL A 337 10.16 -1.01 -3.60
N TYR A 338 10.45 -1.61 -4.75
CA TYR A 338 10.13 -3.01 -5.00
C TYR A 338 11.37 -3.82 -4.59
N LEU A 339 11.28 -4.46 -3.42
CA LEU A 339 12.42 -5.10 -2.79
C LEU A 339 12.35 -6.61 -3.03
N GLN A 340 13.36 -7.16 -3.68
CA GLN A 340 13.49 -8.59 -3.92
C GLN A 340 13.47 -9.35 -2.59
N ALA A 341 12.55 -10.30 -2.41
CA ALA A 341 12.44 -11.12 -1.19
C ALA A 341 13.03 -12.53 -1.35
N PHE A 342 13.44 -12.89 -2.57
CA PHE A 342 14.05 -14.15 -2.96
C PHE A 342 15.49 -13.93 -3.42
N ALA A 343 16.26 -15.01 -3.53
CA ALA A 343 17.62 -15.00 -4.05
C ALA A 343 17.66 -15.68 -5.43
N ASP A 344 18.24 -14.99 -6.41
CA ASP A 344 18.48 -15.46 -7.77
C ASP A 344 19.86 -14.95 -8.25
N PRO A 345 20.96 -15.38 -7.61
CA PRO A 345 22.29 -14.84 -7.91
C PRO A 345 22.85 -15.26 -9.27
N ASP A 346 22.34 -16.35 -9.86
CA ASP A 346 22.69 -16.83 -11.19
C ASP A 346 21.80 -16.26 -12.30
N GLY A 347 20.70 -15.58 -11.93
CA GLY A 347 19.83 -14.86 -12.85
C GLY A 347 19.08 -15.79 -13.79
N ASP A 348 18.75 -16.99 -13.33
CA ASP A 348 18.02 -17.99 -14.11
C ASP A 348 16.49 -17.81 -14.00
N GLY A 349 16.04 -16.93 -13.10
CA GLY A 349 14.65 -16.59 -12.83
C GLY A 349 14.01 -17.42 -11.72
N ASN A 350 14.73 -18.35 -11.10
CA ASN A 350 14.18 -19.28 -10.11
C ASN A 350 14.67 -18.96 -8.69
N ALA A 351 13.72 -18.82 -7.76
CA ALA A 351 14.07 -18.62 -6.36
C ALA A 351 14.64 -19.91 -5.75
N SER A 352 15.97 -19.98 -5.64
CA SER A 352 16.69 -21.10 -5.02
C SER A 352 16.85 -20.96 -3.50
N ALA A 353 16.71 -19.74 -2.99
CA ALA A 353 16.68 -19.42 -1.56
C ALA A 353 15.86 -18.15 -1.31
N LEU A 354 15.58 -17.86 -0.05
CA LEU A 354 14.79 -16.70 0.38
C LEU A 354 15.57 -15.82 1.36
N TYR A 355 15.19 -14.54 1.43
CA TYR A 355 15.79 -13.56 2.35
C TYR A 355 15.01 -13.40 3.67
N PHE A 356 14.14 -14.34 3.98
CA PHE A 356 13.33 -14.37 5.20
C PHE A 356 13.15 -15.81 5.72
N PRO A 357 12.97 -16.00 7.04
CA PRO A 357 12.66 -17.31 7.62
C PRO A 357 11.40 -17.92 6.98
N ASN A 358 11.47 -19.19 6.59
CA ASN A 358 10.35 -19.88 5.96
C ASN A 358 10.46 -21.42 6.12
N ARG A 359 9.39 -22.13 5.78
CA ARG A 359 9.25 -23.59 5.94
C ARG A 359 9.75 -24.44 4.76
N HIS A 360 9.96 -23.87 3.57
CA HIS A 360 10.04 -24.63 2.32
C HIS A 360 11.38 -24.51 1.57
N LEU A 361 12.02 -23.34 1.59
CA LEU A 361 13.28 -23.06 0.89
C LEU A 361 14.40 -22.67 1.86
N PRO A 362 15.67 -22.91 1.50
CA PRO A 362 16.81 -22.39 2.26
C PRO A 362 16.72 -20.88 2.48
N VAL A 363 17.11 -20.43 3.67
CA VAL A 363 17.24 -19.00 3.98
C VAL A 363 18.68 -18.58 3.68
N ARG A 364 18.89 -17.76 2.63
CA ARG A 364 20.24 -17.29 2.27
C ARG A 364 20.80 -16.35 3.34
N ALA A 365 19.97 -15.44 3.81
CA ALA A 365 20.19 -14.59 4.97
C ALA A 365 18.84 -14.04 5.45
N ASP A 366 18.65 -13.92 6.76
CA ASP A 366 17.50 -13.19 7.31
C ASP A 366 17.74 -11.68 7.12
N LEU A 367 17.35 -11.16 5.96
CA LEU A 367 17.75 -9.84 5.48
C LEU A 367 16.57 -8.98 5.03
N PHE A 368 15.51 -9.58 4.49
CA PHE A 368 14.38 -8.86 3.92
C PHE A 368 13.71 -7.94 4.94
N ASN A 369 13.34 -8.47 6.12
CA ASN A 369 12.76 -7.69 7.21
C ASN A 369 13.64 -6.48 7.56
N ARG A 370 14.95 -6.70 7.71
CA ARG A 370 15.90 -5.65 8.08
C ARG A 370 15.92 -4.51 7.07
N VAL A 371 16.05 -4.86 5.79
CA VAL A 371 16.17 -3.86 4.73
C VAL A 371 14.84 -3.15 4.52
N ALA A 372 13.72 -3.88 4.49
CA ALA A 372 12.39 -3.31 4.37
C ALA A 372 12.08 -2.30 5.48
N TRP A 373 12.36 -2.65 6.74
CA TRP A 373 12.11 -1.77 7.87
C TRP A 373 12.96 -0.49 7.83
N GLN A 374 14.25 -0.61 7.48
CA GLN A 374 15.13 0.57 7.38
C GLN A 374 14.79 1.46 6.19
N LEU A 375 14.36 0.90 5.05
CA LEU A 375 13.85 1.69 3.94
C LEU A 375 12.61 2.49 4.36
N LYS A 376 11.63 1.83 4.99
CA LYS A 376 10.42 2.48 5.52
C LYS A 376 10.76 3.61 6.48
N THR A 377 11.55 3.33 7.52
CA THR A 377 11.75 4.27 8.64
C THR A 377 12.82 5.34 8.40
N ARG A 378 13.82 5.08 7.55
CA ARG A 378 14.94 6.02 7.31
C ARG A 378 14.84 6.77 5.99
N SER A 379 14.08 6.25 5.03
CA SER A 379 13.91 6.84 3.69
C SER A 379 12.46 7.20 3.36
N ASN A 380 11.50 6.88 4.23
CA ASN A 380 10.08 7.22 4.07
C ASN A 380 9.45 6.67 2.77
N VAL A 381 9.82 5.45 2.39
CA VAL A 381 9.28 4.76 1.21
C VAL A 381 8.33 3.63 1.61
N LYS A 382 7.33 3.36 0.76
CA LYS A 382 6.54 2.14 0.85
C LYS A 382 7.31 0.99 0.22
N VAL A 383 7.59 -0.07 0.98
CA VAL A 383 8.27 -1.26 0.46
C VAL A 383 7.23 -2.27 -0.01
N LEU A 384 7.28 -2.64 -1.29
CA LEU A 384 6.54 -3.79 -1.82
C LEU A 384 7.51 -4.98 -1.88
N ALA A 385 7.12 -6.11 -1.28
CA ALA A 385 7.85 -7.36 -1.43
C ALA A 385 7.72 -7.84 -2.87
N TRP A 386 8.82 -7.87 -3.61
CA TRP A 386 8.86 -8.48 -4.92
C TRP A 386 9.05 -9.99 -4.77
N MET A 387 8.04 -10.74 -5.18
CA MET A 387 7.91 -12.17 -4.91
C MET A 387 7.54 -12.96 -6.17
N PRO A 388 8.18 -14.12 -6.43
CA PRO A 388 7.71 -15.08 -7.42
C PRO A 388 6.30 -15.54 -7.09
N VAL A 389 5.51 -15.87 -8.12
CA VAL A 389 4.19 -16.47 -7.93
C VAL A 389 4.27 -17.99 -8.03
N MET A 390 5.15 -18.51 -8.90
CA MET A 390 5.22 -19.91 -9.30
C MET A 390 6.66 -20.47 -9.33
N ALA A 391 7.68 -19.64 -9.58
CA ALA A 391 9.06 -20.04 -9.86
C ALA A 391 9.92 -20.21 -8.58
N PHE A 392 9.60 -21.25 -7.81
CA PHE A 392 10.37 -21.66 -6.63
C PHE A 392 11.14 -22.95 -6.92
N ASP A 393 12.47 -22.94 -6.81
CA ASP A 393 13.30 -24.13 -7.07
C ASP A 393 13.29 -25.07 -5.84
N LEU A 394 12.34 -26.00 -5.86
CA LEU A 394 12.19 -27.05 -4.86
C LEU A 394 12.86 -28.37 -5.30
N GLY A 395 13.68 -28.32 -6.36
CA GLY A 395 14.36 -29.46 -6.95
C GLY A 395 13.54 -30.19 -8.02
N ALA A 396 14.27 -30.87 -8.91
CA ALA A 396 13.73 -31.49 -10.12
C ALA A 396 12.59 -32.50 -9.86
N ASP A 397 12.66 -33.28 -8.78
CA ASP A 397 11.64 -34.28 -8.44
C ASP A 397 10.30 -33.65 -8.04
N VAL A 398 10.33 -32.47 -7.40
CA VAL A 398 9.14 -31.70 -7.05
C VAL A 398 8.58 -31.06 -8.30
N TYR A 399 9.43 -30.39 -9.09
CA TYR A 399 9.02 -29.77 -10.35
C TYR A 399 8.42 -30.78 -11.34
N GLN A 400 8.99 -31.98 -11.46
CA GLN A 400 8.45 -33.02 -12.34
C GLN A 400 7.02 -33.44 -11.96
N ARG A 401 6.71 -33.47 -10.66
CA ARG A 401 5.40 -33.90 -10.14
C ARG A 401 4.36 -32.78 -10.15
N HIS A 402 4.78 -31.60 -9.67
CA HIS A 402 3.91 -30.50 -9.27
C HIS A 402 4.06 -29.25 -10.16
N GLY A 403 5.06 -29.23 -11.04
CA GLY A 403 5.29 -28.16 -12.01
C GLY A 403 4.21 -28.08 -13.10
N VAL A 404 4.14 -26.92 -13.74
CA VAL A 404 3.33 -26.68 -14.94
C VAL A 404 3.67 -27.71 -16.02
N LYS A 405 2.65 -28.28 -16.66
CA LYS A 405 2.83 -29.25 -17.75
C LYS A 405 2.43 -28.63 -19.08
N ALA A 406 3.21 -28.91 -20.11
CA ALA A 406 3.01 -28.41 -21.47
C ALA A 406 2.69 -29.56 -22.44
N LEU A 407 1.85 -29.27 -23.43
CA LEU A 407 1.61 -30.19 -24.55
C LEU A 407 2.77 -30.09 -25.55
N THR A 408 3.53 -31.18 -25.72
CA THR A 408 4.63 -31.26 -26.69
C THR A 408 4.33 -32.30 -27.78
N ASN A 409 5.20 -32.38 -28.80
CA ASN A 409 5.13 -33.44 -29.81
C ASN A 409 5.29 -34.85 -29.21
N SER A 410 5.90 -34.96 -28.02
CA SER A 410 6.10 -36.21 -27.29
C SER A 410 5.01 -36.45 -26.22
N GLY A 411 3.93 -35.67 -26.24
CA GLY A 411 2.85 -35.72 -25.26
C GLY A 411 3.00 -34.67 -24.15
N VAL A 412 2.25 -34.85 -23.07
CA VAL A 412 2.27 -33.96 -21.89
C VAL A 412 3.56 -34.20 -21.11
N GLN A 413 4.34 -33.14 -20.91
CA GLN A 413 5.63 -33.16 -20.21
C GLN A 413 5.73 -31.93 -19.28
N PRO A 414 6.62 -31.92 -18.27
CA PRO A 414 6.94 -30.69 -17.55
C PRO A 414 7.31 -29.57 -18.53
N SER A 415 6.84 -28.36 -18.26
CA SER A 415 7.16 -27.17 -19.05
C SER A 415 8.67 -26.96 -19.11
N VAL A 416 9.17 -26.59 -20.29
CA VAL A 416 10.57 -26.19 -20.48
C VAL A 416 10.60 -24.72 -20.87
N ASN A 417 10.94 -23.88 -19.91
CA ASN A 417 11.07 -22.43 -20.00
C ASN A 417 12.11 -21.98 -18.96
N ASN A 418 12.50 -20.70 -18.97
CA ASN A 418 13.50 -20.18 -18.01
C ASN A 418 13.02 -20.33 -16.56
N TYR A 419 11.71 -20.20 -16.31
CA TYR A 419 11.12 -20.37 -14.99
C TYR A 419 10.62 -21.80 -14.73
N GLN A 420 11.12 -22.47 -13.69
CA GLN A 420 10.56 -23.69 -13.12
C GLN A 420 9.27 -23.38 -12.33
N ARG A 421 8.19 -23.13 -13.06
CA ARG A 421 6.88 -22.73 -12.50
C ARG A 421 6.13 -23.92 -11.89
N LEU A 422 5.80 -23.84 -10.61
CA LEU A 422 4.83 -24.71 -9.94
C LEU A 422 3.41 -24.47 -10.47
N SER A 423 2.61 -25.53 -10.62
CA SER A 423 1.25 -25.39 -11.13
C SER A 423 0.32 -24.78 -10.09
N ILE A 424 -0.35 -23.67 -10.42
CA ILE A 424 -1.37 -23.09 -9.53
C ILE A 424 -2.65 -23.93 -9.44
N PHE A 425 -2.76 -25.03 -10.18
CA PHE A 425 -3.88 -25.95 -10.15
C PHE A 425 -3.60 -27.18 -9.28
N ASP A 426 -2.33 -27.47 -8.99
CA ASP A 426 -1.90 -28.52 -8.08
C ASP A 426 -2.01 -28.06 -6.62
N GLU A 427 -2.71 -28.81 -5.78
CA GLU A 427 -2.99 -28.43 -4.40
C GLU A 427 -1.71 -28.32 -3.55
N THR A 428 -0.74 -29.22 -3.79
CA THR A 428 0.53 -29.22 -3.07
C THR A 428 1.34 -27.96 -3.39
N SER A 429 1.47 -27.63 -4.68
CA SER A 429 2.09 -26.39 -5.17
C SER A 429 1.46 -25.16 -4.54
N ARG A 430 0.13 -25.05 -4.61
CA ARG A 430 -0.61 -23.93 -4.03
C ARG A 430 -0.32 -23.81 -2.54
N GLN A 431 -0.34 -24.90 -1.78
CA GLN A 431 -0.09 -24.86 -0.35
C GLN A 431 1.35 -24.40 -0.03
N ILE A 432 2.35 -24.92 -0.76
CA ILE A 432 3.74 -24.51 -0.59
C ILE A 432 3.92 -23.00 -0.83
N ILE A 433 3.36 -22.49 -1.93
CA ILE A 433 3.45 -21.06 -2.27
C ILE A 433 2.73 -20.23 -1.19
N LYS A 434 1.52 -20.63 -0.78
CA LYS A 434 0.77 -19.95 0.29
C LYS A 434 1.54 -19.91 1.61
N ASP A 435 2.19 -21.01 1.98
CA ASP A 435 3.02 -21.09 3.17
C ASP A 435 4.23 -20.14 3.09
N ILE A 436 4.90 -20.06 1.94
CA ILE A 436 6.02 -19.13 1.71
C ILE A 436 5.55 -17.67 1.89
N TYR A 437 4.42 -17.30 1.29
CA TYR A 437 3.84 -15.96 1.44
C TYR A 437 3.39 -15.67 2.88
N GLN A 438 2.87 -16.67 3.57
CA GLN A 438 2.51 -16.56 4.97
C GLN A 438 3.75 -16.33 5.85
N ASP A 439 4.83 -17.08 5.61
CA ASP A 439 6.07 -16.93 6.37
C ASP A 439 6.71 -15.57 6.14
N LEU A 440 6.74 -15.09 4.88
CA LEU A 440 7.15 -13.72 4.56
C LEU A 440 6.38 -12.69 5.41
N ALA A 441 5.06 -12.79 5.44
CA ALA A 441 4.20 -11.84 6.13
C ALA A 441 4.33 -11.95 7.67
N LYS A 442 4.57 -13.14 8.23
CA LYS A 442 4.79 -13.36 9.67
C LYS A 442 6.10 -12.74 10.16
N TYR A 443 7.15 -12.84 9.37
CA TYR A 443 8.50 -12.44 9.79
C TYR A 443 8.94 -11.08 9.27
N SER A 444 8.12 -10.38 8.47
CA SER A 444 8.51 -9.11 7.84
C SER A 444 7.37 -8.10 7.75
N GLN A 445 7.67 -6.84 8.06
CA GLN A 445 6.74 -5.71 7.91
C GLN A 445 7.02 -4.93 6.61
N PHE A 446 6.02 -4.84 5.75
CA PHE A 446 6.10 -4.16 4.44
C PHE A 446 4.70 -3.69 3.99
N ALA A 447 4.63 -2.82 2.98
CA ALA A 447 3.40 -2.11 2.59
C ALA A 447 2.59 -2.79 1.48
N GLY A 448 3.15 -3.81 0.82
CA GLY A 448 2.48 -4.44 -0.31
C GLY A 448 3.32 -5.52 -0.99
N VAL A 449 2.85 -6.00 -2.13
CA VAL A 449 3.50 -7.03 -2.93
C VAL A 449 3.58 -6.63 -4.39
N LEU A 450 4.71 -6.89 -5.02
CA LEU A 450 4.85 -6.96 -6.47
C LEU A 450 4.90 -8.43 -6.86
N PHE A 451 3.86 -8.91 -7.53
CA PHE A 451 3.83 -10.23 -8.13
C PHE A 451 4.71 -10.25 -9.38
N HIS A 452 5.70 -11.14 -9.36
CA HIS A 452 6.67 -11.31 -10.44
C HIS A 452 6.00 -11.71 -11.76
N ASP A 453 6.71 -11.45 -12.86
CA ASP A 453 6.28 -11.78 -14.22
C ASP A 453 6.36 -13.30 -14.55
N ASP A 454 6.77 -14.16 -13.62
CA ASP A 454 6.76 -15.63 -13.78
C ASP A 454 5.33 -16.20 -13.83
N ALA A 455 4.36 -15.42 -13.35
CA ALA A 455 2.93 -15.70 -13.40
C ALA A 455 2.36 -15.54 -14.82
N PHE A 456 2.69 -16.46 -15.71
CA PHE A 456 2.11 -16.58 -17.05
C PHE A 456 1.89 -18.05 -17.40
N LEU A 457 1.03 -18.32 -18.38
CA LEU A 457 0.83 -19.65 -18.96
C LEU A 457 0.75 -19.53 -20.49
N SER A 458 1.55 -20.33 -21.20
CA SER A 458 1.55 -20.32 -22.67
C SER A 458 0.27 -20.93 -23.26
N ASP A 459 0.09 -20.85 -24.59
CA ASP A 459 -1.00 -21.52 -25.30
C ASP A 459 -0.79 -23.05 -25.41
N PHE A 460 0.23 -23.59 -24.74
CA PHE A 460 0.48 -25.02 -24.58
C PHE A 460 0.35 -25.46 -23.11
N GLU A 461 0.07 -24.53 -22.20
CA GLU A 461 0.08 -24.71 -20.75
C GLU A 461 -1.18 -24.11 -20.08
N ASP A 462 -1.54 -24.52 -18.88
CA ASP A 462 -1.10 -25.74 -18.20
C ASP A 462 -2.00 -26.88 -18.65
N VAL A 463 -1.46 -28.04 -19.00
CA VAL A 463 -2.24 -29.21 -19.43
C VAL A 463 -2.03 -30.41 -18.49
N GLY A 464 -1.61 -30.14 -17.26
CA GLY A 464 -1.61 -31.13 -16.19
C GLY A 464 -3.03 -31.60 -15.81
N PRO A 465 -3.17 -32.80 -15.23
CA PRO A 465 -4.48 -33.38 -14.96
C PRO A 465 -5.35 -32.49 -14.05
N GLU A 466 -4.74 -31.83 -13.06
CA GLU A 466 -5.43 -30.90 -12.15
C GLU A 466 -5.91 -29.64 -12.88
N ALA A 467 -5.09 -29.11 -13.79
CA ALA A 467 -5.45 -27.96 -14.63
C ALA A 467 -6.62 -28.30 -15.58
N LEU A 468 -6.57 -29.46 -16.23
CA LEU A 468 -7.64 -29.93 -17.12
C LEU A 468 -8.96 -30.11 -16.35
N ALA A 469 -8.92 -30.71 -15.16
CA ALA A 469 -10.08 -30.84 -14.29
C ALA A 469 -10.64 -29.48 -13.86
N TYR A 470 -9.76 -28.52 -13.55
CA TYR A 470 -10.16 -27.15 -13.25
C TYR A 470 -10.88 -26.51 -14.46
N TYR A 471 -10.35 -26.62 -15.68
CA TYR A 471 -11.00 -26.04 -16.86
C TYR A 471 -12.39 -26.62 -17.12
N GLN A 472 -12.55 -27.94 -16.96
CA GLN A 472 -13.86 -28.60 -17.05
C GLN A 472 -14.82 -28.09 -15.97
N SER A 473 -14.34 -27.87 -14.75
CA SER A 473 -15.14 -27.30 -13.66
C SER A 473 -15.61 -25.87 -13.95
N GLN A 474 -14.86 -25.12 -14.77
CA GLN A 474 -15.23 -23.79 -15.24
C GLN A 474 -16.13 -23.82 -16.49
N GLY A 475 -16.60 -25.00 -16.90
CA GLY A 475 -17.51 -25.17 -18.03
C GLY A 475 -16.82 -25.21 -19.40
N LEU A 476 -15.50 -25.43 -19.45
CA LEU A 476 -14.80 -25.64 -20.71
C LEU A 476 -14.89 -27.11 -21.13
N GLU A 477 -15.71 -27.40 -22.13
CA GLU A 477 -15.86 -28.72 -22.72
C GLU A 477 -14.84 -28.93 -23.84
N PHE A 478 -14.13 -30.07 -23.82
CA PHE A 478 -13.17 -30.50 -24.84
C PHE A 478 -13.03 -32.02 -24.82
N GLU A 479 -12.89 -32.64 -25.99
CA GLU A 479 -12.71 -34.09 -26.16
C GLU A 479 -11.23 -34.50 -26.13
N SER A 480 -10.32 -33.58 -26.44
CA SER A 480 -8.87 -33.80 -26.42
C SER A 480 -8.11 -32.53 -26.01
N ILE A 481 -6.90 -32.69 -25.47
CA ILE A 481 -6.05 -31.56 -25.06
C ILE A 481 -5.71 -30.66 -26.26
N GLN A 482 -5.55 -31.25 -27.46
CA GLN A 482 -5.27 -30.52 -28.69
C GLN A 482 -6.40 -29.55 -29.05
N GLU A 483 -7.64 -29.88 -28.72
CA GLU A 483 -8.82 -29.07 -29.02
C GLU A 483 -8.83 -27.73 -28.28
N LEU A 484 -8.18 -27.64 -27.09
CA LEU A 484 -8.04 -26.40 -26.33
C LEU A 484 -7.41 -25.27 -27.16
N ARG A 485 -6.58 -25.61 -28.15
CA ARG A 485 -5.90 -24.67 -29.04
C ARG A 485 -6.66 -24.39 -30.33
N SER A 486 -7.85 -24.94 -30.50
CA SER A 486 -8.73 -24.62 -31.62
C SER A 486 -9.21 -23.17 -31.55
N GLU A 487 -9.56 -22.58 -32.70
CA GLU A 487 -10.14 -21.23 -32.76
C GLU A 487 -11.41 -21.09 -31.92
N LEU A 488 -12.12 -22.19 -31.66
CA LEU A 488 -13.34 -22.21 -30.87
C LEU A 488 -13.07 -22.08 -29.36
N LEU A 489 -11.96 -22.66 -28.86
CA LEU A 489 -11.72 -22.80 -27.42
C LEU A 489 -10.58 -21.91 -26.90
N ILE A 490 -9.61 -21.53 -27.73
CA ILE A 490 -8.38 -20.88 -27.26
C ILE A 490 -8.64 -19.59 -26.47
N ASP A 491 -9.60 -18.77 -26.88
CA ASP A 491 -9.91 -17.52 -26.19
C ASP A 491 -10.62 -17.75 -24.86
N LYS A 492 -11.54 -18.74 -24.80
CA LYS A 492 -12.22 -19.13 -23.54
C LYS A 492 -11.22 -19.73 -22.55
N TRP A 493 -10.36 -20.62 -23.04
CA TRP A 493 -9.31 -21.23 -22.23
C TRP A 493 -8.31 -20.20 -21.71
N THR A 494 -7.91 -19.24 -22.56
CA THR A 494 -7.05 -18.11 -22.16
C THR A 494 -7.70 -17.26 -21.07
N ALA A 495 -8.99 -16.95 -21.19
CA ALA A 495 -9.71 -16.19 -20.18
C ALA A 495 -9.75 -16.93 -18.83
N ILE A 496 -10.02 -18.23 -18.84
CA ILE A 496 -10.02 -19.07 -17.63
C ILE A 496 -8.63 -19.08 -16.97
N LYS A 497 -7.55 -19.26 -17.74
CA LYS A 497 -6.17 -19.24 -17.22
C LYS A 497 -5.81 -17.87 -16.62
N THR A 498 -6.15 -16.80 -17.33
CA THR A 498 -5.86 -15.42 -16.88
C THR A 498 -6.57 -15.14 -15.56
N GLN A 499 -7.85 -15.49 -15.46
CA GLN A 499 -8.61 -15.31 -14.23
C GLN A 499 -8.10 -16.19 -13.08
N ALA A 500 -7.70 -17.44 -13.37
CA ALA A 500 -7.15 -18.33 -12.35
C ALA A 500 -5.85 -17.78 -11.73
N LEU A 501 -4.94 -17.24 -12.55
CA LEU A 501 -3.72 -16.58 -12.08
C LEU A 501 -4.04 -15.33 -11.25
N ILE A 502 -4.99 -14.51 -11.69
CA ILE A 502 -5.43 -13.32 -10.94
C ILE A 502 -6.00 -13.74 -9.57
N ASN A 503 -6.95 -14.68 -9.55
CA ASN A 503 -7.55 -15.19 -8.32
C ASN A 503 -6.49 -15.74 -7.35
N PHE A 504 -5.52 -16.50 -7.87
CA PHE A 504 -4.46 -17.02 -7.03
C PHE A 504 -3.60 -15.91 -6.42
N THR A 505 -3.22 -14.89 -7.19
CA THR A 505 -2.49 -13.74 -6.63
C THR A 505 -3.31 -12.95 -5.60
N HIS A 506 -4.65 -12.90 -5.72
CA HIS A 506 -5.50 -12.33 -4.68
C HIS A 506 -5.47 -13.14 -3.39
N GLU A 507 -5.52 -14.47 -3.48
CA GLU A 507 -5.36 -15.35 -2.31
C GLU A 507 -4.02 -15.11 -1.60
N LEU A 508 -2.93 -14.89 -2.36
CA LEU A 508 -1.61 -14.58 -1.81
C LEU A 508 -1.57 -13.19 -1.15
N ALA A 509 -2.22 -12.19 -1.76
CA ALA A 509 -2.36 -10.86 -1.15
C ALA A 509 -3.17 -10.92 0.15
N ASP A 510 -4.24 -11.72 0.19
CA ASP A 510 -5.05 -11.89 1.40
C ASP A 510 -4.25 -12.53 2.53
N ILE A 511 -3.38 -13.49 2.24
CA ILE A 511 -2.44 -14.06 3.22
C ILE A 511 -1.52 -12.99 3.81
N ILE A 512 -1.03 -12.06 2.99
CA ILE A 512 -0.22 -10.93 3.48
C ILE A 512 -1.06 -10.03 4.39
N ARG A 513 -2.30 -9.69 3.99
CA ARG A 513 -3.21 -8.85 4.80
C ARG A 513 -3.50 -9.46 6.18
N GLN A 514 -3.54 -10.79 6.27
CA GLN A 514 -3.70 -11.48 7.56
C GLN A 514 -2.61 -11.12 8.57
N HIS A 515 -1.40 -10.76 8.14
CA HIS A 515 -0.27 -10.48 9.03
C HIS A 515 0.29 -9.04 8.96
N ASN A 516 0.06 -8.30 7.86
CA ASN A 516 0.58 -6.94 7.66
C ASN A 516 -0.49 -5.84 7.48
N GLY A 517 -1.79 -6.17 7.49
CA GLY A 517 -2.86 -5.19 7.33
C GLY A 517 -3.03 -4.74 5.87
N GLU A 518 -3.36 -3.46 5.64
CA GLU A 518 -3.54 -2.92 4.28
C GLU A 518 -2.33 -3.27 3.38
N THR A 519 -2.63 -3.85 2.22
CA THR A 519 -1.62 -4.42 1.32
C THR A 519 -1.86 -3.88 -0.09
N VAL A 520 -0.94 -3.04 -0.55
CA VAL A 520 -0.89 -2.57 -1.94
C VAL A 520 -0.48 -3.73 -2.85
N THR A 521 -1.19 -3.92 -3.94
CA THR A 521 -0.93 -4.97 -4.93
C THR A 521 -0.41 -4.37 -6.23
N ALA A 522 0.73 -4.85 -6.68
CA ALA A 522 1.27 -4.61 -8.00
C ALA A 522 1.55 -5.93 -8.70
N ARG A 523 1.44 -5.97 -10.03
CA ARG A 523 1.85 -7.14 -10.82
C ARG A 523 2.57 -6.70 -12.09
N ASN A 524 3.68 -7.36 -12.39
CA ASN A 524 4.36 -7.18 -13.66
C ASN A 524 3.53 -7.76 -14.81
N ILE A 525 3.47 -7.04 -15.93
CA ILE A 525 2.89 -7.51 -17.19
C ILE A 525 3.91 -7.32 -18.31
N TYR A 526 4.04 -8.36 -19.15
CA TYR A 526 4.88 -8.28 -20.34
C TYR A 526 4.34 -7.22 -21.32
N ALA A 527 5.22 -6.59 -22.09
CA ALA A 527 4.79 -5.61 -23.09
C ALA A 527 4.03 -6.26 -24.25
N GLN A 528 4.29 -7.52 -24.59
CA GLN A 528 3.64 -8.18 -25.72
C GLN A 528 2.11 -8.29 -25.61
N PRO A 529 1.51 -8.75 -24.49
CA PRO A 529 0.06 -8.72 -24.28
C PRO A 529 -0.57 -7.32 -24.42
N VAL A 530 0.20 -6.26 -24.13
CA VAL A 530 -0.24 -4.87 -24.30
C VAL A 530 -0.19 -4.44 -25.77
N MET A 531 0.87 -4.85 -26.48
CA MET A 531 1.12 -4.47 -27.88
C MET A 531 0.27 -5.25 -28.88
N LYS A 532 -0.05 -6.52 -28.58
CA LYS A 532 -0.72 -7.44 -29.50
C LYS A 532 -1.79 -8.23 -28.76
N THR A 533 -3.06 -8.05 -29.14
CA THR A 533 -4.18 -8.78 -28.53
C THR A 533 -4.03 -10.30 -28.58
N ALA A 534 -3.46 -10.84 -29.66
CA ALA A 534 -3.21 -12.27 -29.79
C ALA A 534 -2.24 -12.80 -28.72
N ALA A 535 -1.31 -11.97 -28.23
CA ALA A 535 -0.30 -12.37 -27.25
C ALA A 535 -0.88 -12.75 -25.89
N LYS A 536 -2.09 -12.28 -25.59
CA LYS A 536 -2.85 -12.73 -24.41
C LYS A 536 -2.95 -14.26 -24.36
N ARG A 537 -3.05 -14.93 -25.50
CA ARG A 537 -3.19 -16.40 -25.60
C ARG A 537 -1.98 -17.19 -25.08
N TRP A 538 -0.77 -16.65 -25.24
CA TRP A 538 0.47 -17.32 -24.84
C TRP A 538 1.17 -16.68 -23.63
N PHE A 539 0.50 -15.74 -22.96
CA PHE A 539 0.92 -15.22 -21.66
C PHE A 539 -0.15 -15.42 -20.58
N ALA A 540 -1.43 -15.56 -20.93
CA ALA A 540 -2.54 -15.51 -19.98
C ALA A 540 -2.49 -14.24 -19.10
N GLN A 541 -2.21 -13.10 -19.73
CA GLN A 541 -2.15 -11.78 -19.12
C GLN A 541 -2.99 -10.80 -19.94
N ASP A 542 -3.68 -9.88 -19.28
CA ASP A 542 -4.53 -8.88 -19.91
C ASP A 542 -4.44 -7.55 -19.14
N LEU A 543 -4.05 -6.48 -19.84
CA LEU A 543 -3.87 -5.16 -19.24
C LEU A 543 -5.16 -4.62 -18.60
N ASN A 544 -6.32 -4.82 -19.23
CA ASN A 544 -7.60 -4.31 -18.70
C ASN A 544 -7.90 -5.01 -17.37
N LEU A 545 -7.85 -6.34 -17.37
CA LEU A 545 -8.09 -7.13 -16.16
C LEU A 545 -7.07 -6.80 -15.07
N PHE A 546 -5.81 -6.58 -15.41
CA PHE A 546 -4.80 -6.23 -14.40
C PHE A 546 -5.10 -4.86 -13.76
N THR A 547 -5.50 -3.85 -14.53
CA THR A 547 -5.88 -2.55 -13.96
C THR A 547 -7.18 -2.58 -13.14
N GLU A 548 -8.06 -3.53 -13.42
CA GLU A 548 -9.27 -3.76 -12.63
C GLU A 548 -8.97 -4.47 -11.29
N ASN A 549 -8.01 -5.39 -11.29
CA ASN A 549 -7.76 -6.31 -10.17
C ASN A 549 -6.59 -5.89 -9.26
N TYR A 550 -5.65 -5.07 -9.74
CA TYR A 550 -4.51 -4.61 -8.93
C TYR A 550 -4.58 -3.12 -8.64
N ASP A 551 -3.92 -2.68 -7.57
CA ASP A 551 -3.73 -1.25 -7.29
C ASP A 551 -2.83 -0.61 -8.36
N PHE A 552 -1.80 -1.37 -8.77
CA PHE A 552 -0.88 -0.99 -9.83
C PHE A 552 -0.59 -2.13 -10.80
N THR A 553 -0.45 -1.81 -12.08
CA THR A 553 0.03 -2.72 -13.13
C THR A 553 1.36 -2.21 -13.64
N ALA A 554 2.44 -2.94 -13.38
CA ALA A 554 3.79 -2.59 -13.79
C ALA A 554 4.05 -3.13 -15.20
N VAL A 555 3.91 -2.25 -16.20
CA VAL A 555 4.18 -2.61 -17.59
C VAL A 555 5.68 -2.55 -17.82
N MET A 556 6.27 -3.70 -18.14
CA MET A 556 7.70 -3.84 -18.42
C MET A 556 8.05 -3.18 -19.77
N ALA A 557 8.22 -1.86 -19.76
CA ALA A 557 8.46 -1.02 -20.92
C ALA A 557 9.97 -1.01 -21.28
N MET A 558 10.47 -2.21 -21.60
CA MET A 558 11.89 -2.52 -21.73
C MET A 558 12.26 -2.85 -23.19
N PRO A 559 12.45 -1.84 -24.07
CA PRO A 559 12.63 -2.08 -25.50
C PRO A 559 13.88 -2.89 -25.86
N TYR A 560 14.95 -2.85 -25.05
CA TYR A 560 16.15 -3.65 -25.30
C TYR A 560 15.95 -5.10 -24.84
N MET A 561 15.19 -5.34 -23.76
CA MET A 561 14.76 -6.69 -23.37
C MET A 561 13.88 -7.32 -24.46
N GLU A 562 12.96 -6.54 -25.04
CA GLU A 562 12.11 -6.94 -26.17
C GLU A 562 12.86 -6.96 -27.52
N GLN A 563 14.16 -6.66 -27.52
CA GLN A 563 15.02 -6.62 -28.70
C GLN A 563 14.44 -5.79 -29.86
N ALA A 564 13.80 -4.66 -29.52
CA ALA A 564 13.18 -3.77 -30.49
C ALA A 564 14.24 -3.19 -31.45
N VAL A 565 13.95 -3.25 -32.76
CA VAL A 565 14.83 -2.71 -33.81
C VAL A 565 15.00 -1.20 -33.66
N GLU A 566 13.91 -0.50 -33.35
CA GLU A 566 13.88 0.94 -33.07
C GLU A 566 13.32 1.20 -31.66
N PRO A 567 14.17 1.15 -30.61
CA PRO A 567 13.74 1.21 -29.21
C PRO A 567 12.83 2.39 -28.87
N GLN A 568 13.12 3.57 -29.42
CA GLN A 568 12.33 4.78 -29.12
C GLN A 568 10.96 4.76 -29.80
N SER A 569 10.88 4.32 -31.06
CA SER A 569 9.58 4.19 -31.75
C SER A 569 8.72 3.14 -31.06
N TRP A 570 9.32 1.99 -30.73
CA TRP A 570 8.63 0.91 -30.01
C TRP A 570 8.07 1.38 -28.67
N PHE A 571 8.86 2.14 -27.91
CA PHE A 571 8.44 2.68 -26.62
C PHE A 571 7.24 3.63 -26.75
N MET A 572 7.27 4.53 -27.74
CA MET A 572 6.14 5.43 -28.01
C MET A 572 4.88 4.68 -28.45
N ASP A 573 5.04 3.63 -29.26
CA ASP A 573 3.92 2.77 -29.66
C ASP A 573 3.34 2.01 -28.46
N LEU A 574 4.17 1.55 -27.52
CA LEU A 574 3.70 0.95 -26.27
C LEU A 574 2.84 1.92 -25.46
N LEU A 575 3.32 3.13 -25.20
CA LEU A 575 2.56 4.16 -24.48
C LEU A 575 1.22 4.47 -25.16
N LYS A 576 1.21 4.51 -26.50
CA LYS A 576 -0.01 4.72 -27.29
C LYS A 576 -0.98 3.54 -27.16
N ASN A 577 -0.49 2.30 -27.15
CA ASN A 577 -1.34 1.11 -27.00
C ASN A 577 -1.91 0.98 -25.59
N ILE A 578 -1.17 1.39 -24.55
CA ILE A 578 -1.70 1.48 -23.18
C ILE A 578 -2.87 2.47 -23.15
N ASN A 579 -2.66 3.69 -23.67
CA ASN A 579 -3.67 4.77 -23.69
C ASN A 579 -4.96 4.42 -24.44
N LYS A 580 -4.91 3.44 -25.36
CA LYS A 580 -6.10 2.96 -26.08
C LYS A 580 -6.93 1.96 -25.28
N GLN A 581 -6.32 1.32 -24.28
CA GLN A 581 -6.91 0.20 -23.54
C GLN A 581 -7.43 0.64 -22.17
N VAL A 582 -6.62 1.39 -21.41
CA VAL A 582 -6.89 1.70 -20.00
C VAL A 582 -6.59 3.16 -19.64
N GLY A 583 -7.14 3.61 -18.51
CA GLY A 583 -6.71 4.83 -17.84
C GLY A 583 -5.28 4.70 -17.28
N ARG A 584 -4.63 5.84 -17.01
CA ARG A 584 -3.20 5.88 -16.65
C ARG A 584 -2.93 5.73 -15.15
N ASP A 585 -3.93 6.00 -14.31
CA ASP A 585 -3.78 6.15 -12.85
C ASP A 585 -3.17 4.93 -12.16
N LYS A 586 -3.45 3.73 -12.68
CA LYS A 586 -2.96 2.46 -12.14
C LYS A 586 -1.81 1.84 -12.95
N VAL A 587 -1.42 2.44 -14.07
CA VAL A 587 -0.33 1.90 -14.90
C VAL A 587 0.98 2.50 -14.43
N VAL A 588 1.95 1.65 -14.10
CA VAL A 588 3.35 2.03 -13.83
C VAL A 588 4.17 1.71 -15.07
N ILE A 589 4.88 2.70 -15.63
CA ILE A 589 5.82 2.47 -16.71
C ILE A 589 7.16 2.07 -16.10
N GLU A 590 7.51 0.79 -16.22
CA GLU A 590 8.72 0.21 -15.66
C GLU A 590 9.80 0.12 -16.73
N LEU A 591 10.90 0.84 -16.51
CA LEU A 591 11.98 1.01 -17.47
C LEU A 591 13.18 0.13 -17.12
N GLN A 592 13.91 -0.35 -18.13
CA GLN A 592 15.17 -1.04 -17.88
C GLN A 592 16.34 -0.06 -17.75
N ALA A 593 17.15 -0.23 -16.71
CA ALA A 593 18.42 0.44 -16.48
C ALA A 593 19.63 -0.41 -16.93
N TYR A 594 19.40 -1.68 -17.27
CA TYR A 594 20.42 -2.61 -17.77
C TYR A 594 19.97 -3.28 -19.07
N ASP A 595 20.91 -3.48 -20.00
CA ASP A 595 20.71 -4.20 -21.27
C ASP A 595 21.32 -5.60 -21.12
N TRP A 596 20.51 -6.56 -20.66
CA TRP A 596 20.94 -7.95 -20.44
C TRP A 596 21.41 -8.63 -21.72
N ALA A 597 20.84 -8.29 -22.89
CA ALA A 597 21.23 -8.86 -24.17
C ALA A 597 22.66 -8.45 -24.57
N LYS A 598 23.11 -7.26 -24.16
CA LYS A 598 24.48 -6.76 -24.41
C LYS A 598 25.37 -6.74 -23.17
N ASN A 599 24.86 -7.25 -22.06
CA ASN A 599 25.51 -7.25 -20.75
C ASN A 599 26.13 -5.90 -20.38
N LYS A 600 25.35 -4.82 -20.43
CA LYS A 600 25.82 -3.48 -20.12
C LYS A 600 24.74 -2.55 -19.55
N PRO A 601 25.12 -1.53 -18.76
CA PRO A 601 24.21 -0.47 -18.34
C PRO A 601 23.55 0.28 -19.52
N VAL A 602 22.25 0.58 -19.41
CA VAL A 602 21.56 1.53 -20.30
C VAL A 602 22.00 2.94 -19.94
N SER A 603 22.38 3.76 -20.91
CA SER A 603 22.85 5.12 -20.61
C SER A 603 21.76 5.97 -19.94
N ASN A 604 22.15 6.79 -18.96
CA ASN A 604 21.23 7.69 -18.25
C ASN A 604 20.43 8.62 -19.19
N THR A 605 21.03 9.07 -20.30
CA THR A 605 20.34 9.93 -21.27
C THR A 605 19.14 9.24 -21.89
N ILE A 606 19.27 7.96 -22.25
CA ILE A 606 18.18 7.16 -22.82
C ILE A 606 17.09 6.96 -21.77
N LEU A 607 17.46 6.58 -20.56
CA LEU A 607 16.51 6.34 -19.47
C LEU A 607 15.72 7.62 -19.12
N LEU A 608 16.39 8.76 -18.99
CA LEU A 608 15.75 10.06 -18.73
C LEU A 608 14.83 10.50 -19.87
N GLU A 609 15.23 10.27 -21.13
CA GLU A 609 14.38 10.58 -22.27
C GLU A 609 13.11 9.72 -22.26
N GLN A 610 13.21 8.43 -21.97
CA GLN A 610 12.03 7.55 -21.83
C GLN A 610 11.10 8.01 -20.70
N ILE A 611 11.64 8.38 -19.53
CA ILE A 611 10.85 8.93 -18.42
C ILE A 611 10.14 10.21 -18.86
N LYS A 612 10.86 11.13 -19.49
CA LYS A 612 10.30 12.39 -19.98
C LYS A 612 9.18 12.14 -21.00
N GLN A 613 9.36 11.21 -21.93
CA GLN A 613 8.33 10.84 -22.89
C GLN A 613 7.10 10.24 -22.22
N ALA A 614 7.25 9.35 -21.25
CA ALA A 614 6.14 8.82 -20.47
C ALA A 614 5.36 9.93 -19.75
N LEU A 615 6.07 10.85 -19.09
CA LEU A 615 5.47 11.99 -18.39
C LEU A 615 4.74 12.94 -19.36
N LEU A 616 5.32 13.24 -20.53
CA LEU A 616 4.67 14.06 -21.56
C LEU A 616 3.39 13.42 -22.11
N GLN A 617 3.30 12.08 -22.09
CA GLN A 617 2.09 11.33 -22.44
C GLN A 617 1.11 11.19 -21.26
N GLY A 618 1.43 11.79 -20.09
CA GLY A 618 0.58 11.81 -18.91
C GLY A 618 0.69 10.57 -18.02
N PHE A 619 1.69 9.71 -18.20
CA PHE A 619 1.99 8.62 -17.27
C PHE A 619 2.83 9.16 -16.11
N ILE A 620 2.20 9.36 -14.96
CA ILE A 620 2.85 9.94 -13.77
C ILE A 620 3.53 8.90 -12.87
N ASN A 621 3.19 7.62 -13.06
CA ASN A 621 3.75 6.50 -12.32
C ASN A 621 4.92 5.90 -13.10
N ILE A 622 6.10 5.86 -12.49
CA ILE A 622 7.35 5.50 -13.14
C ILE A 622 8.15 4.58 -12.21
N ALA A 623 8.69 3.51 -12.77
CA ALA A 623 9.64 2.61 -12.10
C ALA A 623 10.86 2.37 -12.98
N TYR A 624 11.96 1.89 -12.40
CA TYR A 624 13.08 1.32 -13.16
C TYR A 624 13.73 0.13 -12.45
N TYR A 625 14.34 -0.74 -13.25
CA TYR A 625 15.05 -1.95 -12.81
C TYR A 625 16.29 -2.25 -13.69
N PRO A 626 17.44 -2.67 -13.11
CA PRO A 626 17.80 -2.67 -11.69
C PRO A 626 18.38 -1.33 -11.22
N ASP A 627 18.45 -1.14 -9.91
CA ASP A 627 19.27 -0.11 -9.28
C ASP A 627 20.58 -0.70 -8.77
N ASP A 628 21.66 -0.39 -9.48
CA ASP A 628 23.02 -0.72 -9.07
C ASP A 628 23.57 0.41 -8.19
N PHE A 629 23.10 0.44 -6.94
CA PHE A 629 23.50 1.43 -5.95
C PHE A 629 24.99 1.33 -5.57
N ILE A 630 25.62 0.18 -5.79
CA ILE A 630 27.07 -0.03 -5.55
C ILE A 630 27.89 0.77 -6.56
N ASN A 631 27.56 0.67 -7.85
CA ASN A 631 28.27 1.37 -8.91
C ASN A 631 27.64 2.72 -9.29
N ASN A 632 26.63 3.18 -8.53
CA ASN A 632 25.88 4.40 -8.78
C ASN A 632 25.30 4.43 -10.21
N HIS A 633 24.62 3.36 -10.59
CA HIS A 633 23.93 3.25 -11.88
C HIS A 633 22.45 2.89 -11.69
N PRO A 634 21.49 3.65 -12.27
CA PRO A 634 21.66 4.93 -12.97
C PRO A 634 22.35 6.00 -12.11
N GLN A 635 23.01 6.98 -12.73
CA GLN A 635 23.70 8.01 -11.94
C GLN A 635 22.71 8.84 -11.14
N LEU A 636 22.85 8.86 -9.80
CA LEU A 636 21.92 9.49 -8.87
C LEU A 636 21.58 10.94 -9.26
N LYS A 637 22.62 11.74 -9.56
CA LYS A 637 22.49 13.17 -9.94
C LYS A 637 21.66 13.39 -11.20
N GLN A 638 21.57 12.39 -12.08
CA GLN A 638 20.83 12.48 -13.33
C GLN A 638 19.42 11.92 -13.14
N ILE A 639 19.29 10.69 -12.61
CA ILE A 639 18.00 9.98 -12.54
C ILE A 639 16.99 10.68 -11.63
N ILE A 640 17.44 11.39 -10.58
CA ILE A 640 16.58 12.16 -9.67
C ILE A 640 15.65 13.15 -10.41
N GLN A 641 16.09 13.68 -11.56
CA GLN A 641 15.31 14.62 -12.37
C GLN A 641 14.05 14.00 -12.99
N GLY A 642 14.02 12.67 -13.13
CA GLY A 642 12.92 11.94 -13.76
C GLY A 642 12.02 11.19 -12.77
N VAL A 643 12.61 10.57 -11.74
CA VAL A 643 11.90 9.65 -10.84
C VAL A 643 11.52 10.25 -9.50
N SER A 644 12.11 11.39 -9.09
CA SER A 644 11.81 11.98 -7.79
C SER A 644 10.43 12.61 -7.74
N THR A 645 9.83 12.62 -6.54
CA THR A 645 8.58 13.37 -6.30
C THR A 645 8.80 14.86 -6.02
N SER A 646 10.03 15.28 -5.72
CA SER A 646 10.35 16.67 -5.36
C SER A 646 10.83 17.53 -6.53
N SER A 647 10.71 17.07 -7.77
CA SER A 647 11.28 17.78 -8.92
C SER A 647 10.45 18.99 -9.37
N PHE A 648 10.47 20.06 -8.57
CA PHE A 648 10.79 21.39 -9.10
C PHE A 648 12.31 21.50 -9.18
N PRO A 649 12.91 22.29 -10.09
CA PRO A 649 14.36 22.35 -10.24
C PRO A 649 14.96 22.82 -8.91
N GLN A 650 15.56 21.90 -8.14
CA GLN A 650 16.45 22.27 -7.05
C GLN A 650 17.54 23.13 -7.66
N ARG A 651 17.69 24.37 -7.17
CA ARG A 651 18.88 25.17 -7.45
C ARG A 651 20.09 24.32 -7.08
N GLU A 652 21.02 24.17 -8.02
CA GLU A 652 22.38 23.69 -7.81
C GLU A 652 23.10 24.58 -6.79
N THR A 653 22.77 24.49 -5.50
CA THR A 653 23.55 25.11 -4.42
C THR A 653 23.17 24.46 -3.10
N ALA A 654 23.77 23.32 -2.76
CA ALA A 654 24.03 22.92 -1.37
C ALA A 654 24.84 21.62 -1.28
N TYR A 655 25.88 21.43 -2.09
CA TYR A 655 26.98 20.48 -1.80
C TYR A 655 28.21 20.94 -2.59
N GLU A 656 28.83 22.02 -2.12
CA GLU A 656 30.27 22.26 -2.29
C GLU A 656 30.99 21.86 -1.00
#